data_AF-A0AA88U3A2-F1
#
_entry.id   AF-A0AA88U3A2-F1
#
_cell.length_a   1.000
_cell.length_b   1.000
_cell.length_c   1.000
_cell.angle_alpha   90.00
_cell.angle_beta   90.00
_cell.angle_gamma   90.00
#
_symmetry.space_group_name_H-M   'P 1'
#
loop_
_entity.id
_entity.type
_entity.pdbx_description
1 polymer ?
#
loop_
_entity_poly.entity_id
_entity_poly.type
_entity_poly.pdbx_seq_one_letter_code
_entity_poly.pdbx_strand_id
1 'polypeptide(L)'
;MVSAVSSDVEMGKAGNEDCGKTKVETHAMKRAEFFVDKITRFPGSAWRTIWTVGRDDPRRVIHSLKVGLALTLVSLLYLVEPLFEGVGQNAIWAVMTVVVVLEFTAGGTLCKGLNRGLGTLLAGSLAFLIEYIATETGRVFRAIFIGAAVFTIGSTATYMRFFPYIKKNYDYGVVIFLLTFNLITVSSYRIDNVLKIAHERFYTIAIGCGVCLLMSLLIFPNWSGEELHNATVSKLEGLAISVEACVSEYFNDEVQWDSTEEKSPEDPIYKGYKAVLDSKTNDETLALHASWEPRHTRHCHRFPWQQYVKLGGVLRHFGYTLVALHGCLQTEIQTPRSVRALFKDPCMRLAGEVSKSLMEIADSIKNRRQCSPEVLSDHLHEALQDLNTALKSQPRLFLGPNTNPSTNMLALAVATARQKFDRDSRVSLSTVKTDSCALKDWKSKRVSELAKEADRKVLRPTLSKIAITSLEFSEALPFAAFASLLVETVARLDLVIEEVEELGRIAMFKEFQPGDDSVCVCVLGNYRRMACCVSNSVVPRWKNRPQCLFGWDFGKGRSGDKRPELKYHDVDLPFPPSLVSKTFLKGRELKCCYKATIDGFSATFFHNCCDFKGPCVIVGYTNNSIKFGAFNPEGYRSTDDYYETFDAFLFYWADNEKIDPIVLPKVGGSGAALFDYARGGPQFGADGLLIGPPLAPVMGGFAGPDTNSGVGDLRQAKSRLGLSYAKRPDGKESLFGDESKATIEEVVVFCSPQIASLY
;
A
#
# COMPACT_ATOMS: atom_id res chain seq x y z
N MET A 1 62.39 33.28 -64.34
CA MET A 1 62.58 34.69 -64.72
C MET A 1 61.18 35.28 -64.86
N VAL A 2 60.77 36.17 -63.93
CA VAL A 2 59.70 37.19 -64.09
C VAL A 2 58.26 36.62 -64.27
N SER A 3 57.13 37.13 -63.77
CA SER A 3 56.66 38.17 -62.83
C SER A 3 55.11 38.13 -62.93
N ALA A 4 54.38 38.50 -61.86
CA ALA A 4 53.09 39.24 -61.84
C ALA A 4 51.85 38.71 -62.63
N VAL A 5 50.56 39.01 -62.38
CA VAL A 5 49.70 39.72 -61.40
C VAL A 5 48.22 39.48 -61.89
N SER A 6 47.24 39.48 -60.96
CA SER A 6 45.77 39.79 -61.13
C SER A 6 44.84 38.83 -61.91
N SER A 7 43.80 38.23 -61.27
CA SER A 7 42.38 38.70 -61.03
C SER A 7 41.44 38.27 -62.18
N ASP A 8 40.22 37.74 -62.06
CA ASP A 8 39.24 37.52 -60.99
C ASP A 8 38.21 36.44 -61.47
N VAL A 9 37.70 35.67 -60.50
CA VAL A 9 36.34 35.10 -60.32
C VAL A 9 35.53 34.56 -61.54
N GLU A 10 35.30 33.23 -61.58
CA GLU A 10 33.97 32.62 -61.38
C GLU A 10 34.04 31.11 -61.06
N MET A 11 33.19 30.69 -60.12
CA MET A 11 33.14 29.37 -59.46
C MET A 11 32.59 28.25 -60.34
N GLY A 12 33.27 27.10 -60.32
CA GLY A 12 32.80 25.84 -60.87
C GLY A 12 31.71 25.17 -60.02
N LYS A 13 30.67 24.69 -60.69
CA LYS A 13 29.74 23.66 -60.21
C LYS A 13 30.33 22.28 -60.48
N ALA A 14 30.53 21.47 -59.43
CA ALA A 14 30.29 20.02 -59.45
C ALA A 14 30.48 19.43 -58.04
N GLY A 15 29.46 18.72 -57.56
CA GLY A 15 29.56 17.77 -56.46
C GLY A 15 28.65 18.09 -55.27
N ASN A 16 27.64 17.23 -55.03
CA ASN A 16 27.57 16.36 -53.84
C ASN A 16 26.11 15.93 -53.59
N GLU A 17 25.69 14.76 -54.11
CA GLU A 17 24.34 14.20 -53.86
C GLU A 17 24.36 12.83 -53.16
N ASP A 18 25.48 12.39 -52.58
CA ASP A 18 25.62 11.02 -52.04
C ASP A 18 25.85 10.92 -50.52
N CYS A 19 25.66 12.00 -49.75
CA CYS A 19 25.92 12.01 -48.29
C CYS A 19 24.66 11.77 -47.42
N GLY A 20 23.47 11.69 -48.02
CA GLY A 20 22.18 11.61 -47.29
C GLY A 20 21.69 10.20 -46.94
N LYS A 21 22.00 9.19 -47.76
CA LYS A 21 21.44 7.83 -47.60
C LYS A 21 22.16 6.99 -46.54
N THR A 22 23.47 7.12 -46.42
CA THR A 22 24.29 6.35 -45.48
C THR A 22 24.02 6.70 -44.01
N LYS A 23 23.69 7.95 -43.67
CA LYS A 23 23.40 8.35 -42.28
C LYS A 23 22.05 7.83 -41.76
N VAL A 24 21.04 7.71 -42.62
CA VAL A 24 19.70 7.23 -42.24
C VAL A 24 19.70 5.72 -42.00
N GLU A 25 20.40 4.96 -42.85
CA GLU A 25 20.56 3.51 -42.66
C GLU A 25 21.36 3.16 -41.39
N THR A 26 22.40 3.94 -41.07
CA THR A 26 23.21 3.72 -39.85
C THR A 26 22.40 3.94 -38.57
N HIS A 27 21.42 4.87 -38.58
CA HIS A 27 20.58 5.15 -37.42
C HIS A 27 19.46 4.11 -37.24
N ALA A 28 18.95 3.54 -38.35
CA ALA A 28 17.99 2.45 -38.33
C ALA A 28 18.63 1.13 -37.86
N MET A 29 19.86 0.83 -38.31
CA MET A 29 20.62 -0.35 -37.88
C MET A 29 20.93 -0.33 -36.38
N LYS A 30 21.38 0.81 -35.83
CA LYS A 30 21.64 0.96 -34.39
C LYS A 30 20.38 0.81 -33.52
N ARG A 31 19.22 1.23 -34.04
CA ARG A 31 17.92 1.07 -33.35
C ARG A 31 17.46 -0.39 -33.37
N ALA A 32 17.73 -1.12 -34.46
CA ALA A 32 17.46 -2.55 -34.57
C ALA A 32 18.38 -3.36 -33.64
N GLU A 33 19.68 -3.06 -33.57
CA GLU A 33 20.62 -3.70 -32.65
C GLU A 33 20.25 -3.48 -31.18
N PHE A 34 19.82 -2.26 -30.81
CA PHE A 34 19.32 -1.95 -29.47
C PHE A 34 18.02 -2.72 -29.14
N PHE A 35 17.14 -2.90 -30.12
CA PHE A 35 15.89 -3.66 -29.95
C PHE A 35 16.16 -5.16 -29.82
N VAL A 36 17.12 -5.70 -30.58
CA VAL A 36 17.56 -7.09 -30.50
C VAL A 36 18.25 -7.37 -29.16
N ASP A 37 19.11 -6.49 -28.66
CA ASP A 37 19.76 -6.66 -27.34
C ASP A 37 18.75 -6.55 -26.17
N LYS A 38 17.69 -5.75 -26.34
CA LYS A 38 16.58 -5.68 -25.37
C LYS A 38 15.72 -6.95 -25.38
N ILE A 39 15.50 -7.56 -26.55
CA ILE A 39 14.77 -8.82 -26.72
C ILE A 39 15.58 -10.02 -26.19
N THR A 40 16.91 -10.01 -26.29
CA THR A 40 17.76 -11.13 -25.80
C THR A 40 17.99 -11.09 -24.29
N ARG A 41 17.96 -9.90 -23.65
CA ARG A 41 18.09 -9.77 -22.17
C ARG A 41 16.78 -9.97 -21.40
N PHE A 42 15.64 -9.66 -22.02
CA PHE A 42 14.31 -9.86 -21.43
C PHE A 42 14.00 -11.30 -20.97
N PRO A 43 14.30 -12.38 -21.74
CA PRO A 43 13.97 -13.73 -21.34
C PRO A 43 14.79 -14.18 -20.14
N GLY A 44 16.05 -13.76 -20.00
CA GLY A 44 16.88 -14.15 -18.85
C GLY A 44 16.39 -13.57 -17.52
N SER A 45 15.97 -12.30 -17.51
CA SER A 45 15.41 -11.66 -16.32
C SER A 45 14.00 -12.16 -16.00
N ALA A 46 13.13 -12.25 -17.02
CA ALA A 46 11.78 -12.76 -16.85
C ALA A 46 11.78 -14.22 -16.39
N TRP A 47 12.68 -15.06 -16.94
CA TRP A 47 12.85 -16.45 -16.53
C TRP A 47 13.31 -16.57 -15.09
N ARG A 48 14.25 -15.71 -14.64
CA ARG A 48 14.63 -15.66 -13.23
C ARG A 48 13.45 -15.31 -12.35
N THR A 49 12.67 -14.29 -12.72
CA THR A 49 11.48 -13.88 -11.95
C THR A 49 10.41 -14.98 -11.92
N ILE A 50 10.15 -15.66 -13.04
CA ILE A 50 9.21 -16.78 -13.12
C ILE A 50 9.70 -17.94 -12.23
N TRP A 51 11.01 -18.22 -12.27
CA TRP A 51 11.62 -19.26 -11.44
C TRP A 51 11.59 -18.93 -9.95
N THR A 52 11.84 -17.67 -9.56
CA THR A 52 11.72 -17.24 -8.16
C THR A 52 10.28 -17.34 -7.68
N VAL A 53 9.31 -16.82 -8.44
CA VAL A 53 7.89 -16.90 -8.07
C VAL A 53 7.40 -18.35 -7.91
N GLY A 54 7.83 -19.25 -8.80
CA GLY A 54 7.49 -20.67 -8.70
C GLY A 54 8.20 -21.41 -7.57
N ARG A 55 9.40 -20.97 -7.18
CA ARG A 55 10.16 -21.53 -6.06
C ARG A 55 9.63 -21.03 -4.71
N ASP A 56 9.22 -19.79 -4.64
CA ASP A 56 8.73 -19.15 -3.41
C ASP A 56 7.35 -19.70 -3.01
N ASP A 57 6.48 -19.99 -3.99
CA ASP A 57 5.18 -20.60 -3.76
C ASP A 57 4.86 -21.71 -4.80
N PRO A 58 5.19 -22.98 -4.50
CA PRO A 58 4.97 -24.09 -5.42
C PRO A 58 3.48 -24.33 -5.73
N ARG A 59 2.55 -23.82 -4.91
CA ARG A 59 1.11 -23.93 -5.15
C ARG A 59 0.68 -23.16 -6.39
N ARG A 60 1.37 -22.06 -6.73
CA ARG A 60 1.12 -21.27 -7.95
C ARG A 60 1.43 -22.06 -9.22
N VAL A 61 2.50 -22.85 -9.20
CA VAL A 61 2.87 -23.74 -10.32
C VAL A 61 1.84 -24.86 -10.47
N ILE A 62 1.44 -25.46 -9.35
CA ILE A 62 0.39 -26.49 -9.36
C ILE A 62 -0.93 -25.92 -9.89
N HIS A 63 -1.31 -24.72 -9.47
CA HIS A 63 -2.53 -24.06 -9.95
C HIS A 63 -2.47 -23.72 -11.45
N SER A 64 -1.37 -23.16 -11.94
CA SER A 64 -1.23 -22.85 -13.38
C SER A 64 -1.31 -24.11 -14.25
N LEU A 65 -0.75 -25.22 -13.78
CA LEU A 65 -0.89 -26.52 -14.45
C LEU A 65 -2.34 -27.01 -14.45
N LYS A 66 -3.08 -26.85 -13.33
CA LYS A 66 -4.51 -27.20 -13.27
C LYS A 66 -5.34 -26.38 -14.25
N VAL A 67 -5.07 -25.07 -14.35
CA VAL A 67 -5.77 -24.20 -15.31
C VAL A 67 -5.49 -24.66 -16.73
N GLY A 68 -4.23 -24.93 -17.07
CA GLY A 68 -3.85 -25.49 -18.37
C GLY A 68 -4.59 -26.80 -18.66
N LEU A 69 -4.60 -27.73 -17.71
CA LEU A 69 -5.26 -29.04 -17.87
C LEU A 69 -6.80 -28.92 -17.95
N ALA A 70 -7.41 -27.99 -17.20
CA ALA A 70 -8.84 -27.72 -17.30
C ALA A 70 -9.22 -27.18 -18.69
N LEU A 71 -8.41 -26.25 -19.22
CA LEU A 71 -8.61 -25.69 -20.56
C LEU A 71 -8.41 -26.73 -21.65
N THR A 72 -7.41 -27.61 -21.53
CA THR A 72 -7.23 -28.69 -22.50
C THR A 72 -8.37 -29.69 -22.46
N LEU A 73 -8.85 -30.08 -21.28
CA LEU A 73 -10.01 -30.99 -21.15
C LEU A 73 -11.28 -30.40 -21.77
N VAL A 74 -11.59 -29.12 -21.50
CA VAL A 74 -12.78 -28.49 -22.10
C VAL A 74 -12.60 -28.27 -23.61
N SER A 75 -11.39 -27.99 -24.07
CA SER A 75 -11.10 -27.87 -25.51
C SER A 75 -11.17 -29.21 -26.24
N LEU A 76 -10.80 -30.31 -25.57
CA LEU A 76 -10.97 -31.68 -26.10
C LEU A 76 -12.44 -32.01 -26.38
N LEU A 77 -13.38 -31.48 -25.59
CA LEU A 77 -14.82 -31.62 -25.86
C LEU A 77 -15.24 -30.97 -27.20
N TYR A 78 -14.47 -29.99 -27.69
CA TYR A 78 -14.70 -29.34 -28.98
C TYR A 78 -14.01 -30.09 -30.14
N LEU A 79 -12.85 -30.69 -29.88
CA LEU A 79 -12.03 -31.33 -30.91
C LEU A 79 -12.47 -32.77 -31.24
N VAL A 80 -13.18 -33.43 -30.32
CA VAL A 80 -13.64 -34.81 -30.51
C VAL A 80 -15.03 -34.82 -31.15
N GLU A 81 -15.09 -35.32 -32.39
CA GLU A 81 -16.25 -35.29 -33.30
C GLU A 81 -17.61 -35.73 -32.70
N PRO A 82 -17.72 -36.86 -31.95
CA PRO A 82 -18.99 -37.23 -31.31
C PRO A 82 -19.43 -36.30 -30.16
N LEU A 83 -18.52 -35.51 -29.59
CA LEU A 83 -18.82 -34.51 -28.55
C LEU A 83 -19.15 -33.14 -29.17
N PHE A 84 -18.59 -32.85 -30.35
CA PHE A 84 -18.88 -31.65 -31.12
C PHE A 84 -20.31 -31.62 -31.68
N GLU A 85 -20.86 -32.75 -32.14
CA GLU A 85 -22.26 -32.81 -32.62
C GLU A 85 -23.28 -32.42 -31.54
N GLY A 86 -22.96 -32.64 -30.25
CA GLY A 86 -23.83 -32.27 -29.13
C GLY A 86 -23.59 -30.85 -28.56
N VAL A 87 -22.37 -30.32 -28.66
CA VAL A 87 -21.92 -29.14 -27.88
C VAL A 87 -21.29 -28.01 -28.72
N GLY A 88 -20.92 -28.29 -29.97
CA GLY A 88 -19.92 -27.56 -30.75
C GLY A 88 -20.09 -26.04 -30.85
N GLN A 89 -21.27 -25.53 -31.19
CA GLN A 89 -21.48 -24.08 -31.34
C GLN A 89 -21.45 -23.29 -30.03
N ASN A 90 -21.67 -23.95 -28.88
CA ASN A 90 -21.74 -23.31 -27.56
C ASN A 90 -20.51 -23.59 -26.67
N ALA A 91 -19.54 -24.35 -27.16
CA ALA A 91 -18.33 -24.73 -26.42
C ALA A 91 -17.48 -23.53 -25.95
N ILE A 92 -17.56 -22.39 -26.66
CA ILE A 92 -16.90 -21.13 -26.25
C ILE A 92 -17.33 -20.73 -24.83
N TRP A 93 -18.60 -20.96 -24.46
CA TRP A 93 -19.11 -20.65 -23.12
C TRP A 93 -18.51 -21.55 -22.04
N ALA A 94 -18.19 -22.80 -22.36
CA ALA A 94 -17.51 -23.70 -21.44
C ALA A 94 -16.06 -23.26 -21.20
N VAL A 95 -15.32 -22.91 -22.25
CA VAL A 95 -13.94 -22.40 -22.15
C VAL A 95 -13.90 -21.09 -21.36
N MET A 96 -14.78 -20.14 -21.69
CA MET A 96 -14.94 -18.88 -20.94
C MET A 96 -15.37 -19.12 -19.48
N THR A 97 -16.05 -20.22 -19.19
CA THR A 97 -16.39 -20.59 -17.81
C THR A 97 -15.15 -21.02 -17.06
N VAL A 98 -14.31 -21.89 -17.64
CA VAL A 98 -13.06 -22.31 -17.00
C VAL A 98 -12.15 -21.14 -16.68
N VAL A 99 -11.96 -20.22 -17.64
CA VAL A 99 -11.07 -19.05 -17.45
C VAL A 99 -11.55 -18.14 -16.32
N VAL A 100 -12.86 -17.96 -16.15
CA VAL A 100 -13.41 -16.96 -15.20
C VAL A 100 -13.76 -17.57 -13.83
N VAL A 101 -14.10 -18.87 -13.79
CA VAL A 101 -14.54 -19.57 -12.58
C VAL A 101 -13.39 -20.23 -11.84
N LEU A 102 -12.37 -20.71 -12.55
CA LEU A 102 -11.26 -21.43 -11.91
C LEU A 102 -10.36 -20.44 -11.16
N GLU A 103 -10.45 -20.47 -9.84
CA GLU A 103 -9.69 -19.62 -8.92
C GLU A 103 -8.56 -20.37 -8.25
N PHE A 104 -7.64 -19.61 -7.63
CA PHE A 104 -6.50 -20.17 -6.92
C PHE A 104 -6.89 -21.08 -5.75
N THR A 105 -8.00 -20.77 -5.08
CA THR A 105 -8.54 -21.52 -3.94
C THR A 105 -9.81 -22.29 -4.32
N ALA A 106 -10.02 -23.45 -3.69
CA ALA A 106 -11.19 -24.27 -3.92
C ALA A 106 -12.50 -23.55 -3.55
N GLY A 107 -12.51 -22.82 -2.43
CA GLY A 107 -13.64 -21.98 -2.02
C GLY A 107 -13.98 -20.86 -3.01
N GLY A 108 -12.97 -20.22 -3.61
CA GLY A 108 -13.14 -19.22 -4.66
C GLY A 108 -13.81 -19.81 -5.91
N THR A 109 -13.35 -20.98 -6.36
CA THR A 109 -13.93 -21.69 -7.50
C THR A 109 -15.38 -22.11 -7.24
N LEU A 110 -15.67 -22.60 -6.03
CA LEU A 110 -17.04 -22.95 -5.60
C LEU A 110 -17.95 -21.72 -5.57
N CYS A 111 -17.50 -20.63 -4.96
CA CYS A 111 -18.24 -19.37 -4.86
C CYS A 111 -18.57 -18.83 -6.26
N LYS A 112 -17.57 -18.71 -7.15
CA LYS A 112 -17.78 -18.23 -8.51
C LYS A 112 -18.60 -19.20 -9.35
N GLY A 113 -18.36 -20.51 -9.23
CA GLY A 113 -19.08 -21.53 -9.99
C GLY A 113 -20.57 -21.54 -9.67
N LEU A 114 -20.93 -21.56 -8.37
CA LEU A 114 -22.32 -21.51 -7.92
C LEU A 114 -22.98 -20.19 -8.29
N ASN A 115 -22.31 -19.04 -8.08
CA ASN A 115 -22.83 -17.74 -8.47
C ASN A 115 -23.07 -17.63 -9.99
N ARG A 116 -22.19 -18.23 -10.82
CA ARG A 116 -22.38 -18.28 -12.27
C ARG A 116 -23.58 -19.12 -12.65
N GLY A 117 -23.70 -20.33 -12.09
CA GLY A 117 -24.81 -21.24 -12.36
C GLY A 117 -26.16 -20.67 -11.92
N LEU A 118 -26.24 -20.06 -10.73
CA LEU A 118 -27.46 -19.40 -10.24
C LEU A 118 -27.82 -18.18 -11.10
N GLY A 119 -26.83 -17.34 -11.43
CA GLY A 119 -27.05 -16.15 -12.27
C GLY A 119 -27.58 -16.50 -13.65
N THR A 120 -27.04 -17.54 -14.30
CA THR A 120 -27.51 -17.97 -15.63
C THR A 120 -28.84 -18.68 -15.60
N LEU A 121 -29.11 -19.50 -14.57
CA LEU A 121 -30.41 -20.14 -14.39
C LEU A 121 -31.52 -19.11 -14.16
N LEU A 122 -31.33 -18.17 -13.24
CA LEU A 122 -32.29 -17.09 -12.98
C LEU A 122 -32.51 -16.22 -14.23
N ALA A 123 -31.45 -15.89 -14.96
CA ALA A 123 -31.54 -15.13 -16.20
C ALA A 123 -32.32 -15.87 -17.29
N GLY A 124 -32.04 -17.16 -17.48
CA GLY A 124 -32.74 -18.00 -18.47
C GLY A 124 -34.22 -18.17 -18.13
N SER A 125 -34.54 -18.46 -16.86
CA SER A 125 -35.93 -18.59 -16.39
C SER A 125 -36.72 -17.29 -16.56
N LEU A 126 -36.11 -16.15 -16.21
CA LEU A 126 -36.77 -14.85 -16.34
C LEU A 126 -36.94 -14.43 -17.82
N ALA A 127 -35.93 -14.67 -18.65
CA ALA A 127 -36.03 -14.41 -20.09
C ALA A 127 -37.13 -15.25 -20.75
N PHE A 128 -37.26 -16.53 -20.36
CA PHE A 128 -38.35 -17.39 -20.83
C PHE A 128 -39.73 -16.86 -20.43
N LEU A 129 -39.89 -16.42 -19.17
CA LEU A 129 -41.15 -15.84 -18.70
C LEU A 129 -41.55 -14.59 -19.50
N ILE A 130 -40.59 -13.72 -19.80
CA ILE A 130 -40.84 -12.49 -20.57
C ILE A 130 -41.20 -12.82 -22.02
N GLU A 131 -40.51 -13.79 -22.63
CA GLU A 131 -40.83 -14.23 -23.98
C GLU A 131 -42.22 -14.84 -24.07
N TYR A 132 -42.58 -15.71 -23.11
CA TYR A 132 -43.90 -16.33 -23.02
C TYR A 132 -45.04 -15.29 -22.96
N ILE A 133 -44.83 -14.19 -22.24
CA ILE A 133 -45.79 -13.08 -22.18
C ILE A 133 -45.80 -12.28 -23.50
N ALA A 134 -44.63 -12.10 -24.13
CA ALA A 134 -44.49 -11.29 -25.34
C ALA A 134 -45.04 -11.97 -26.60
N THR A 135 -45.09 -13.31 -26.66
CA THR A 135 -45.58 -14.07 -27.81
C THR A 135 -47.07 -13.91 -28.09
N GLU A 136 -47.88 -13.55 -27.09
CA GLU A 136 -49.33 -13.31 -27.23
C GLU A 136 -49.65 -11.93 -27.84
N THR A 137 -48.63 -11.16 -28.24
CA THR A 137 -48.77 -9.77 -28.68
C THR A 137 -48.11 -9.52 -30.04
N GLY A 138 -48.68 -8.63 -30.85
CA GLY A 138 -48.18 -8.34 -32.20
C GLY A 138 -46.72 -7.85 -32.23
N ARG A 139 -46.03 -7.97 -33.39
CA ARG A 139 -44.58 -7.71 -33.54
C ARG A 139 -44.10 -6.36 -32.96
N VAL A 140 -44.85 -5.29 -33.15
CA VAL A 140 -44.47 -3.94 -32.67
C VAL A 140 -44.52 -3.88 -31.14
N PHE A 141 -45.58 -4.44 -30.55
CA PHE A 141 -45.75 -4.50 -29.09
C PHE A 141 -44.69 -5.40 -28.44
N ARG A 142 -44.38 -6.55 -29.06
CA ARG A 142 -43.31 -7.46 -28.64
C ARG A 142 -41.96 -6.74 -28.53
N ALA A 143 -41.57 -5.93 -29.52
CA ALA A 143 -40.32 -5.18 -29.48
C ALA A 143 -40.28 -4.13 -28.36
N ILE A 144 -41.38 -3.37 -28.18
CA ILE A 144 -41.50 -2.35 -27.13
C ILE A 144 -41.45 -3.00 -25.74
N PHE A 145 -42.17 -4.12 -25.56
CA PHE A 145 -42.22 -4.85 -24.30
C PHE A 145 -40.85 -5.43 -23.91
N ILE A 146 -40.15 -6.08 -24.85
CA ILE A 146 -38.78 -6.58 -24.64
C ILE A 146 -37.83 -5.43 -24.26
N GLY A 147 -37.91 -4.29 -24.96
CA GLY A 147 -37.09 -3.12 -24.65
C GLY A 147 -37.35 -2.56 -23.24
N ALA A 148 -38.63 -2.47 -22.84
CA ALA A 148 -39.02 -2.04 -21.49
C ALA A 148 -38.55 -3.03 -20.42
N ALA A 149 -38.66 -4.34 -20.67
CA ALA A 149 -38.18 -5.39 -19.78
C ALA A 149 -36.65 -5.32 -19.58
N VAL A 150 -35.89 -5.17 -20.66
CA VAL A 150 -34.42 -4.99 -20.60
C VAL A 150 -34.04 -3.75 -19.80
N PHE A 151 -34.72 -2.63 -20.02
CA PHE A 151 -34.47 -1.39 -19.28
C PHE A 151 -34.76 -1.53 -17.77
N THR A 152 -35.92 -2.07 -17.42
CA THR A 152 -36.39 -2.19 -16.04
C THR A 152 -35.56 -3.20 -15.24
N ILE A 153 -35.34 -4.40 -15.76
CA ILE A 153 -34.55 -5.45 -15.10
C ILE A 153 -33.08 -5.05 -15.08
N GLY A 154 -32.56 -4.45 -16.16
CA GLY A 154 -31.20 -3.92 -16.22
C GLY A 154 -30.95 -2.85 -15.14
N SER A 155 -31.87 -1.91 -15.00
CA SER A 155 -31.80 -0.85 -13.97
C SER A 155 -31.90 -1.44 -12.56
N THR A 156 -32.84 -2.37 -12.35
CA THR A 156 -33.07 -2.99 -11.04
C THR A 156 -31.87 -3.82 -10.59
N ALA A 157 -31.34 -4.69 -11.45
CA ALA A 157 -30.19 -5.53 -11.12
C ALA A 157 -28.91 -4.70 -10.95
N THR A 158 -28.75 -3.60 -11.70
CA THR A 158 -27.63 -2.66 -11.47
C THR A 158 -27.77 -1.94 -10.14
N TYR A 159 -28.98 -1.50 -9.77
CA TYR A 159 -29.25 -0.87 -8.48
C TYR A 159 -28.98 -1.84 -7.31
N MET A 160 -29.33 -3.13 -7.48
CA MET A 160 -29.06 -4.16 -6.48
C MET A 160 -27.58 -4.30 -6.11
N ARG A 161 -26.65 -3.93 -7.01
CA ARG A 161 -25.20 -3.98 -6.76
C ARG A 161 -24.72 -2.93 -5.76
N PHE A 162 -25.51 -1.90 -5.49
CA PHE A 162 -25.16 -0.91 -4.47
C PHE A 162 -25.42 -1.40 -3.05
N PHE A 163 -26.20 -2.47 -2.85
CA PHE A 163 -26.38 -3.07 -1.52
C PHE A 163 -25.09 -3.81 -1.10
N PRO A 164 -24.47 -3.43 0.04
CA PRO A 164 -23.19 -4.01 0.46
C PRO A 164 -23.21 -5.54 0.59
N TYR A 165 -24.33 -6.10 1.07
CA TYR A 165 -24.50 -7.55 1.19
C TYR A 165 -24.47 -8.28 -0.16
N ILE A 166 -25.18 -7.75 -1.16
CA ILE A 166 -25.22 -8.32 -2.52
C ILE A 166 -23.85 -8.11 -3.19
N LYS A 167 -23.26 -6.92 -3.05
CA LYS A 167 -21.94 -6.60 -3.61
C LYS A 167 -20.85 -7.54 -3.09
N LYS A 168 -20.87 -7.86 -1.78
CA LYS A 168 -19.85 -8.71 -1.17
C LYS A 168 -19.98 -10.18 -1.57
N ASN A 169 -21.20 -10.71 -1.65
CA ASN A 169 -21.42 -12.15 -1.80
C ASN A 169 -21.81 -12.61 -3.23
N TYR A 170 -22.45 -11.73 -4.00
CA TYR A 170 -23.14 -12.09 -5.24
C TYR A 170 -22.86 -11.16 -6.44
N ASP A 171 -21.96 -10.18 -6.35
CA ASP A 171 -21.71 -9.20 -7.43
C ASP A 171 -21.41 -9.88 -8.78
N TYR A 172 -20.54 -10.89 -8.77
CA TYR A 172 -20.23 -11.68 -9.95
C TYR A 172 -21.48 -12.38 -10.52
N GLY A 173 -22.33 -12.95 -9.66
CA GLY A 173 -23.59 -13.58 -10.06
C GLY A 173 -24.57 -12.59 -10.69
N VAL A 174 -24.67 -11.37 -10.15
CA VAL A 174 -25.52 -10.29 -10.69
C VAL A 174 -25.03 -9.81 -12.06
N VAL A 175 -23.70 -9.68 -12.25
CA VAL A 175 -23.11 -9.34 -13.55
C VAL A 175 -23.39 -10.42 -14.59
N ILE A 176 -23.22 -11.70 -14.23
CA ILE A 176 -23.51 -12.82 -15.11
C ILE A 176 -25.01 -12.91 -15.43
N PHE A 177 -25.88 -12.67 -14.45
CA PHE A 177 -27.32 -12.60 -14.63
C PHE A 177 -27.67 -11.52 -15.66
N LEU A 178 -27.18 -10.29 -15.48
CA LEU A 178 -27.42 -9.17 -16.39
C LEU A 178 -26.98 -9.49 -17.83
N LEU A 179 -25.76 -9.99 -17.99
CA LEU A 179 -25.21 -10.33 -19.30
C LEU A 179 -26.03 -11.43 -19.98
N THR A 180 -26.39 -12.48 -19.23
CA THR A 180 -27.14 -13.63 -19.76
C THR A 180 -28.57 -13.25 -20.10
N PHE A 181 -29.23 -12.50 -19.21
CA PHE A 181 -30.61 -12.05 -19.39
C PHE A 181 -30.74 -11.15 -20.63
N ASN A 182 -29.89 -10.13 -20.74
CA ASN A 182 -29.92 -9.22 -21.88
C ASN A 182 -29.62 -9.95 -23.19
N LEU A 183 -28.64 -10.86 -23.18
CA LEU A 183 -28.26 -11.60 -24.38
C LEU A 183 -29.37 -12.56 -24.84
N ILE A 184 -30.02 -13.30 -23.93
CA ILE A 184 -31.11 -14.22 -24.28
C ILE A 184 -32.36 -13.46 -24.71
N THR A 185 -32.77 -12.43 -23.97
CA THR A 185 -34.00 -11.65 -24.25
C THR A 185 -33.89 -10.82 -25.53
N VAL A 186 -32.71 -10.31 -25.89
CA VAL A 186 -32.53 -9.61 -27.18
C VAL A 186 -32.44 -10.61 -28.34
N SER A 187 -31.81 -11.78 -28.12
CA SER A 187 -31.71 -12.81 -29.15
C SER A 187 -33.06 -13.48 -29.45
N SER A 188 -33.97 -13.55 -28.46
CA SER A 188 -35.31 -14.13 -28.65
C SER A 188 -36.14 -13.42 -29.70
N TYR A 189 -35.95 -12.11 -29.87
CA TYR A 189 -36.64 -11.34 -30.90
C TYR A 189 -36.30 -11.83 -32.32
N ARG A 190 -35.11 -12.40 -32.54
CA ARG A 190 -34.66 -12.89 -33.85
C ARG A 190 -34.78 -14.41 -34.01
N ILE A 191 -34.80 -15.17 -32.92
CA ILE A 191 -34.73 -16.63 -32.93
C ILE A 191 -35.84 -17.19 -32.04
N ASP A 192 -36.77 -17.95 -32.62
CA ASP A 192 -37.98 -18.42 -31.92
C ASP A 192 -37.71 -19.54 -30.87
N ASN A 193 -36.53 -20.17 -30.85
CA ASN A 193 -36.18 -21.29 -29.97
C ASN A 193 -35.35 -20.89 -28.73
N VAL A 194 -35.87 -19.96 -27.92
CA VAL A 194 -35.22 -19.43 -26.71
C VAL A 194 -34.88 -20.50 -25.69
N LEU A 195 -35.77 -21.47 -25.49
CA LEU A 195 -35.62 -22.54 -24.49
C LEU A 195 -34.42 -23.43 -24.84
N LYS A 196 -34.22 -23.74 -26.13
CA LYS A 196 -33.06 -24.50 -26.61
C LYS A 196 -31.75 -23.73 -26.36
N ILE A 197 -31.72 -22.43 -26.66
CA ILE A 197 -30.54 -21.57 -26.42
C ILE A 197 -30.20 -21.47 -24.93
N ALA A 198 -31.21 -21.30 -24.07
CA ALA A 198 -31.02 -21.20 -22.63
C ALA A 198 -30.52 -22.53 -22.03
N HIS A 199 -31.11 -23.65 -22.47
CA HIS A 199 -30.72 -24.99 -22.05
C HIS A 199 -29.27 -25.31 -22.47
N GLU A 200 -28.90 -25.08 -23.72
CA GLU A 200 -27.54 -25.32 -24.19
C GLU A 200 -26.48 -24.48 -23.43
N ARG A 201 -26.82 -23.22 -23.08
CA ARG A 201 -25.97 -22.38 -22.24
C ARG A 201 -25.84 -22.90 -20.81
N PHE A 202 -26.94 -23.34 -20.21
CA PHE A 202 -26.90 -23.92 -18.87
C PHE A 202 -26.03 -25.19 -18.83
N TYR A 203 -26.21 -26.09 -19.81
CA TYR A 203 -25.43 -27.34 -19.88
C TYR A 203 -23.94 -27.09 -20.13
N THR A 204 -23.58 -26.17 -21.04
CA THR A 204 -22.16 -25.84 -21.29
C THR A 204 -21.49 -25.18 -20.10
N ILE A 205 -22.19 -24.32 -19.36
CA ILE A 205 -21.70 -23.73 -18.10
C ILE A 205 -21.58 -24.80 -17.02
N ALA A 206 -22.56 -25.71 -16.89
CA ALA A 206 -22.52 -26.80 -15.93
C ALA A 206 -21.31 -27.73 -16.19
N ILE A 207 -21.01 -28.04 -17.45
CA ILE A 207 -19.80 -28.79 -17.84
C ILE A 207 -18.53 -28.01 -17.44
N GLY A 208 -18.44 -26.73 -17.79
CA GLY A 208 -17.30 -25.89 -17.43
C GLY A 208 -17.07 -25.81 -15.91
N CYS A 209 -18.14 -25.54 -15.15
CA CYS A 209 -18.11 -25.55 -13.68
C CYS A 209 -17.73 -26.93 -13.13
N GLY A 210 -18.25 -28.02 -13.71
CA GLY A 210 -17.91 -29.38 -13.32
C GLY A 210 -16.42 -29.69 -13.47
N VAL A 211 -15.81 -29.31 -14.61
CA VAL A 211 -14.37 -29.44 -14.82
C VAL A 211 -13.58 -28.58 -13.83
N CYS A 212 -14.00 -27.34 -13.57
CA CYS A 212 -13.36 -26.49 -12.56
C CYS A 212 -13.39 -27.12 -11.17
N LEU A 213 -14.55 -27.64 -10.75
CA LEU A 213 -14.71 -28.28 -9.44
C LEU A 213 -13.88 -29.56 -9.31
N LEU A 214 -13.83 -30.38 -10.37
CA LEU A 214 -12.98 -31.56 -10.43
C LEU A 214 -11.51 -31.19 -10.19
N MET A 215 -11.02 -30.16 -10.89
CA MET A 215 -9.65 -29.68 -10.78
C MET A 215 -9.34 -29.05 -9.42
N SER A 216 -10.27 -28.26 -8.89
CA SER A 216 -10.06 -27.55 -7.62
C SER A 216 -10.21 -28.44 -6.38
N LEU A 217 -11.09 -29.44 -6.40
CA LEU A 217 -11.39 -30.27 -5.23
C LEU A 217 -10.62 -31.60 -5.19
N LEU A 218 -10.35 -32.23 -6.34
CA LEU A 218 -9.72 -33.56 -6.37
C LEU A 218 -8.22 -33.52 -6.61
N ILE A 219 -7.73 -32.56 -7.42
CA ILE A 219 -6.31 -32.46 -7.74
C ILE A 219 -5.69 -31.44 -6.79
N PHE A 220 -4.91 -31.87 -5.79
CA PHE A 220 -4.17 -31.03 -4.83
C PHE A 220 -4.95 -29.80 -4.33
N PRO A 221 -6.06 -29.96 -3.59
CA PRO A 221 -6.92 -28.84 -3.21
C PRO A 221 -6.18 -27.80 -2.37
N ASN A 222 -6.35 -26.52 -2.69
CA ASN A 222 -5.87 -25.41 -1.86
C ASN A 222 -7.05 -24.78 -1.13
N TRP A 223 -7.08 -24.92 0.19
CA TRP A 223 -8.18 -24.48 1.05
C TRP A 223 -7.91 -23.07 1.57
N SER A 224 -8.82 -22.15 1.28
CA SER A 224 -8.75 -20.75 1.72
C SER A 224 -8.86 -20.61 3.23
N GLY A 225 -9.61 -21.48 3.91
CA GLY A 225 -9.69 -21.47 5.38
C GLY A 225 -8.35 -21.82 6.05
N GLU A 226 -7.63 -22.78 5.49
CA GLU A 226 -6.30 -23.17 5.96
C GLU A 226 -5.25 -22.10 5.65
N GLU A 227 -5.37 -21.44 4.50
CA GLU A 227 -4.53 -20.29 4.14
C GLU A 227 -4.75 -19.10 5.10
N LEU A 228 -6.00 -18.78 5.43
CA LEU A 228 -6.34 -17.74 6.41
C LEU A 228 -5.77 -18.07 7.80
N HIS A 229 -5.87 -19.34 8.19
CA HIS A 229 -5.35 -19.83 9.47
C HIS A 229 -3.83 -19.63 9.56
N ASN A 230 -3.08 -20.15 8.58
CA ASN A 230 -1.62 -20.03 8.53
C ASN A 230 -1.15 -18.58 8.39
N ALA A 231 -1.87 -17.76 7.61
CA ALA A 231 -1.58 -16.34 7.49
C ALA A 231 -1.77 -15.59 8.81
N THR A 232 -2.77 -15.96 9.61
CA THR A 232 -3.00 -15.35 10.93
C THR A 232 -1.87 -15.67 11.91
N VAL A 233 -1.40 -16.93 11.92
CA VAL A 233 -0.25 -17.36 12.72
C VAL A 233 1.01 -16.60 12.32
N SER A 234 1.34 -16.55 11.02
CA SER A 234 2.54 -15.85 10.53
C SER A 234 2.52 -14.36 10.84
N LYS A 235 1.35 -13.71 10.86
CA LYS A 235 1.20 -12.31 11.27
C LYS A 235 1.49 -12.09 12.76
N LEU A 236 1.02 -12.98 13.63
CA LEU A 236 1.31 -12.94 15.07
C LEU A 236 2.81 -13.13 15.33
N GLU A 237 3.43 -14.14 14.69
CA GLU A 237 4.87 -14.39 14.76
C GLU A 237 5.67 -13.16 14.25
N GLY A 238 5.23 -12.57 13.13
CA GLY A 238 5.85 -11.37 12.55
C GLY A 238 5.78 -10.15 13.48
N LEU A 239 4.65 -9.95 14.17
CA LEU A 239 4.49 -8.89 15.18
C LEU A 239 5.37 -9.14 16.40
N ALA A 240 5.46 -10.38 16.89
CA ALA A 240 6.30 -10.74 18.04
C ALA A 240 7.77 -10.37 17.79
N ILE A 241 8.32 -10.81 16.66
CA ILE A 241 9.70 -10.52 16.24
C ILE A 241 9.91 -9.01 16.09
N SER A 242 8.93 -8.30 15.53
CA SER A 242 9.03 -6.87 15.26
C SER A 242 9.01 -6.01 16.53
N VAL A 243 8.24 -6.39 17.55
CA VAL A 243 8.22 -5.70 18.86
C VAL A 243 9.60 -5.83 19.53
N GLU A 244 10.12 -7.05 19.61
CA GLU A 244 11.41 -7.32 20.25
C GLU A 244 12.57 -6.63 19.51
N ALA A 245 12.58 -6.70 18.17
CA ALA A 245 13.57 -6.03 17.33
C ALA A 245 13.50 -4.51 17.49
N CYS A 246 12.31 -3.91 17.51
CA CYS A 246 12.14 -2.47 17.68
C CYS A 246 12.65 -1.96 19.03
N VAL A 247 12.41 -2.69 20.12
CA VAL A 247 12.90 -2.30 21.45
C VAL A 247 14.41 -2.53 21.56
N SER A 248 14.91 -3.66 21.05
CA SER A 248 16.35 -3.95 21.02
C SER A 248 17.14 -2.86 20.27
N GLU A 249 16.67 -2.47 19.09
CA GLU A 249 17.31 -1.43 18.28
C GLU A 249 17.26 -0.05 18.97
N TYR A 250 16.20 0.26 19.72
CA TYR A 250 16.11 1.51 20.48
C TYR A 250 17.20 1.63 21.56
N PHE A 251 17.58 0.51 22.18
CA PHE A 251 18.55 0.46 23.29
C PHE A 251 19.97 0.01 22.90
N ASN A 252 20.22 -0.25 21.61
CA ASN A 252 21.56 -0.59 21.12
C ASN A 252 22.39 0.68 20.90
N ASP A 253 23.57 0.74 21.54
CA ASP A 253 24.49 1.88 21.52
C ASP A 253 25.50 1.83 20.35
N GLU A 254 25.39 0.84 19.46
CA GLU A 254 26.27 0.73 18.28
C GLU A 254 25.84 1.71 17.19
N VAL A 255 26.26 2.97 17.37
CA VAL A 255 26.61 3.81 16.23
C VAL A 255 27.92 3.27 15.67
N GLN A 256 27.84 2.26 14.80
CA GLN A 256 28.90 2.04 13.82
C GLN A 256 28.45 2.70 12.51
N TRP A 257 28.95 3.91 12.29
CA TRP A 257 29.26 4.36 10.94
C TRP A 257 30.43 3.50 10.47
N ASP A 258 30.16 2.24 10.11
CA ASP A 258 30.99 1.54 9.13
C ASP A 258 30.16 1.42 7.87
N SER A 259 30.45 2.32 6.96
CA SER A 259 30.41 2.04 5.53
C SER A 259 31.05 0.68 5.29
N THR A 260 30.24 -0.35 5.03
CA THR A 260 30.44 -1.49 4.10
C THR A 260 29.69 -2.73 4.60
N GLU A 261 28.36 -2.72 4.67
CA GLU A 261 27.55 -3.94 4.44
C GLU A 261 26.24 -3.52 3.77
N GLU A 262 25.93 -4.14 2.62
CA GLU A 262 24.67 -3.95 1.90
C GLU A 262 23.51 -4.39 2.80
N LYS A 263 22.79 -3.42 3.40
CA LYS A 263 21.50 -3.71 4.05
C LYS A 263 20.54 -4.28 2.99
N SER A 264 19.96 -5.44 3.30
CA SER A 264 18.92 -6.10 2.52
C SER A 264 17.73 -5.15 2.24
N PRO A 265 16.93 -5.38 1.19
CA PRO A 265 16.04 -4.36 0.62
C PRO A 265 14.85 -3.93 1.50
N GLU A 266 14.56 -4.62 2.61
CA GLU A 266 13.47 -4.28 3.52
C GLU A 266 13.91 -4.55 4.97
N ASP A 267 13.70 -3.59 5.86
CA ASP A 267 13.90 -3.74 7.31
C ASP A 267 12.97 -4.86 7.85
N PRO A 268 13.50 -5.86 8.60
CA PRO A 268 12.70 -6.94 9.16
C PRO A 268 11.54 -6.44 10.05
N ILE A 269 11.70 -5.29 10.75
CA ILE A 269 10.64 -4.70 11.57
C ILE A 269 9.50 -4.22 10.66
N TYR A 270 9.83 -3.47 9.61
CA TYR A 270 8.85 -3.03 8.60
C TYR A 270 8.08 -4.20 7.98
N LYS A 271 8.79 -5.27 7.59
CA LYS A 271 8.16 -6.44 6.99
C LYS A 271 7.13 -7.10 7.91
N GLY A 272 7.40 -7.17 9.22
CA GLY A 272 6.53 -7.86 10.17
C GLY A 272 5.18 -7.19 10.37
N TYR A 273 5.11 -5.85 10.56
CA TYR A 273 3.81 -5.17 10.70
C TYR A 273 3.14 -4.85 9.36
N LYS A 274 3.89 -4.63 8.26
CA LYS A 274 3.32 -4.35 6.92
C LYS A 274 2.38 -5.48 6.47
N ALA A 275 2.79 -6.73 6.68
CA ALA A 275 1.96 -7.90 6.36
C ALA A 275 0.61 -7.90 7.07
N VAL A 276 0.51 -7.28 8.26
CA VAL A 276 -0.73 -7.14 9.02
C VAL A 276 -1.57 -5.98 8.49
N LEU A 277 -0.96 -4.83 8.22
CA LEU A 277 -1.65 -3.63 7.75
C LEU A 277 -2.31 -3.82 6.38
N ASP A 278 -1.62 -4.49 5.46
CA ASP A 278 -2.10 -4.75 4.10
C ASP A 278 -3.10 -5.91 4.01
N SER A 279 -3.35 -6.62 5.12
CA SER A 279 -4.09 -7.89 5.08
C SER A 279 -5.61 -7.78 4.97
N LYS A 280 -6.21 -6.59 5.17
CA LYS A 280 -7.67 -6.44 5.35
C LYS A 280 -8.49 -7.08 4.25
N THR A 281 -8.21 -6.74 2.99
CA THR A 281 -8.96 -7.26 1.84
C THR A 281 -8.69 -8.76 1.63
N ASN A 282 -7.47 -9.21 1.89
CA ASN A 282 -7.08 -10.60 1.72
C ASN A 282 -7.76 -11.50 2.76
N ASP A 283 -7.82 -11.06 4.02
CA ASP A 283 -8.48 -11.81 5.10
C ASP A 283 -10.00 -11.89 4.86
N GLU A 284 -10.61 -10.80 4.42
CA GLU A 284 -12.05 -10.78 4.09
C GLU A 284 -12.40 -11.69 2.91
N THR A 285 -11.56 -11.73 1.87
CA THR A 285 -11.77 -12.58 0.68
C THR A 285 -11.52 -14.05 1.00
N LEU A 286 -10.46 -14.38 1.73
CA LEU A 286 -10.19 -15.74 2.20
C LEU A 286 -11.30 -16.25 3.12
N ALA A 287 -11.80 -15.43 4.05
CA ALA A 287 -12.91 -15.81 4.92
C ALA A 287 -14.23 -16.02 4.16
N LEU A 288 -14.47 -15.21 3.11
CA LEU A 288 -15.61 -15.41 2.22
C LEU A 288 -15.48 -16.74 1.49
N HIS A 289 -14.35 -16.98 0.82
CA HIS A 289 -14.10 -18.24 0.10
C HIS A 289 -14.20 -19.46 1.01
N ALA A 290 -13.66 -19.38 2.23
CA ALA A 290 -13.68 -20.46 3.21
C ALA A 290 -15.10 -20.81 3.67
N SER A 291 -16.03 -19.86 3.62
CA SER A 291 -17.45 -20.10 3.94
C SER A 291 -18.19 -20.94 2.88
N TRP A 292 -17.67 -20.99 1.64
CA TRP A 292 -18.21 -21.80 0.54
C TRP A 292 -17.58 -23.20 0.46
N GLU A 293 -16.53 -23.47 1.25
CA GLU A 293 -15.83 -24.75 1.20
C GLU A 293 -16.68 -25.88 1.83
N PRO A 294 -16.66 -27.10 1.24
CA PRO A 294 -17.29 -28.26 1.84
C PRO A 294 -16.73 -28.52 3.24
N ARG A 295 -17.63 -28.87 4.17
CA ARG A 295 -17.29 -29.05 5.58
C ARG A 295 -16.36 -30.24 5.75
N HIS A 296 -15.13 -29.98 6.20
CA HIS A 296 -14.11 -31.02 6.34
C HIS A 296 -14.19 -31.77 7.70
N THR A 297 -14.89 -31.23 8.70
CA THR A 297 -14.96 -31.85 10.03
C THR A 297 -16.16 -32.78 10.19
N ARG A 298 -15.90 -33.98 10.73
CA ARG A 298 -16.87 -35.05 11.02
C ARG A 298 -18.08 -34.62 11.85
N HIS A 299 -17.96 -33.50 12.58
CA HIS A 299 -18.97 -32.95 13.48
C HIS A 299 -19.80 -31.80 12.87
N CYS A 300 -19.64 -31.46 11.58
CA CYS A 300 -20.47 -30.47 10.86
C CYS A 300 -20.61 -29.08 11.50
N HIS A 301 -19.71 -28.70 12.41
CA HIS A 301 -19.72 -27.37 13.02
C HIS A 301 -19.29 -26.29 12.02
N ARG A 302 -19.98 -25.15 12.04
CA ARG A 302 -19.64 -23.99 11.21
C ARG A 302 -18.37 -23.35 11.77
N PHE A 303 -17.26 -23.47 11.06
CA PHE A 303 -16.01 -22.85 11.49
C PHE A 303 -16.13 -21.31 11.45
N PRO A 304 -15.68 -20.58 12.48
CA PRO A 304 -15.94 -19.15 12.61
C PRO A 304 -14.96 -18.29 11.81
N TRP A 305 -14.95 -18.41 10.47
CA TRP A 305 -14.04 -17.64 9.61
C TRP A 305 -14.17 -16.11 9.76
N GLN A 306 -15.35 -15.61 10.12
CA GLN A 306 -15.55 -14.19 10.40
C GLN A 306 -14.84 -13.72 11.68
N GLN A 307 -14.61 -14.62 12.64
CA GLN A 307 -13.89 -14.30 13.86
C GLN A 307 -12.39 -14.14 13.59
N TYR A 308 -11.82 -14.86 12.61
CA TYR A 308 -10.46 -14.59 12.12
C TYR A 308 -10.32 -13.19 11.50
N VAL A 309 -11.35 -12.71 10.79
CA VAL A 309 -11.35 -11.34 10.22
C VAL A 309 -11.40 -10.28 11.32
N LYS A 310 -12.18 -10.52 12.39
CA LYS A 310 -12.21 -9.64 13.57
C LYS A 310 -10.86 -9.61 14.28
N LEU A 311 -10.26 -10.78 14.50
CA LEU A 311 -8.91 -10.89 15.05
C LEU A 311 -7.89 -10.13 14.19
N GLY A 312 -7.96 -10.25 12.86
CA GLY A 312 -7.16 -9.43 11.94
C GLY A 312 -7.40 -7.92 12.10
N GLY A 313 -8.61 -7.51 12.48
CA GLY A 313 -8.92 -6.12 12.87
C GLY A 313 -8.18 -5.66 14.11
N VAL A 314 -8.18 -6.47 15.17
CA VAL A 314 -7.46 -6.15 16.41
C VAL A 314 -5.95 -6.19 16.19
N LEU A 315 -5.44 -7.15 15.41
CA LEU A 315 -4.02 -7.20 15.03
C LEU A 315 -3.56 -5.97 14.25
N ARG A 316 -4.41 -5.39 13.39
CA ARG A 316 -4.09 -4.10 12.74
C ARG A 316 -3.99 -2.95 13.74
N HIS A 317 -4.85 -2.91 14.75
CA HIS A 317 -4.74 -1.91 15.83
C HIS A 317 -3.45 -2.06 16.63
N PHE A 318 -3.04 -3.30 16.92
CA PHE A 318 -1.74 -3.58 17.48
C PHE A 318 -0.61 -3.10 16.54
N GLY A 319 -0.72 -3.42 15.25
CA GLY A 319 0.22 -3.00 14.20
C GLY A 319 0.40 -1.48 14.13
N TYR A 320 -0.66 -0.67 14.23
CA TYR A 320 -0.54 0.80 14.27
C TYR A 320 0.29 1.30 15.45
N THR A 321 0.17 0.65 16.61
CA THR A 321 0.97 0.99 17.80
C THR A 321 2.44 0.65 17.56
N LEU A 322 2.72 -0.47 16.89
CA LEU A 322 4.07 -0.87 16.53
C LEU A 322 4.68 0.04 15.44
N VAL A 323 3.90 0.53 14.49
CA VAL A 323 4.34 1.58 13.54
C VAL A 323 4.78 2.83 14.28
N ALA A 324 4.00 3.29 15.27
CA ALA A 324 4.37 4.43 16.09
C ALA A 324 5.63 4.15 16.93
N LEU A 325 5.76 2.95 17.49
CA LEU A 325 6.94 2.53 18.24
C LEU A 325 8.20 2.48 17.35
N HIS A 326 8.08 1.97 16.13
CA HIS A 326 9.14 1.99 15.14
C HIS A 326 9.50 3.42 14.72
N GLY A 327 8.50 4.31 14.60
CA GLY A 327 8.72 5.74 14.36
C GLY A 327 9.63 6.40 15.40
N CYS A 328 9.61 5.93 16.66
CA CYS A 328 10.51 6.42 17.71
C CYS A 328 12.00 6.14 17.43
N LEU A 329 12.34 5.08 16.67
CA LEU A 329 13.72 4.77 16.25
C LEU A 329 14.26 5.82 15.27
N GLN A 330 13.39 6.37 14.45
CA GLN A 330 13.73 7.30 13.38
C GLN A 330 13.67 8.77 13.82
N THR A 331 13.44 9.02 15.12
CA THR A 331 13.34 10.39 15.65
C THR A 331 14.70 11.09 15.66
N GLU A 332 14.72 12.34 15.16
CA GLU A 332 15.93 13.17 15.13
C GLU A 332 16.39 13.58 16.54
N ILE A 333 15.47 13.68 17.50
CA ILE A 333 15.74 14.01 18.90
C ILE A 333 15.97 12.71 19.67
N GLN A 334 17.23 12.28 19.77
CA GLN A 334 17.58 11.07 20.51
C GLN A 334 17.65 11.35 22.01
N THR A 335 17.09 10.43 22.79
CA THR A 335 17.17 10.44 24.25
C THR A 335 18.62 10.29 24.72
N PRO A 336 19.07 11.02 25.77
CA PRO A 336 20.41 10.86 26.31
C PRO A 336 20.71 9.41 26.72
N ARG A 337 21.94 8.96 26.46
CA ARG A 337 22.39 7.58 26.75
C ARG A 337 22.23 7.18 28.21
N SER A 338 22.38 8.14 29.14
CA SER A 338 22.17 7.94 30.57
C SER A 338 20.73 7.56 30.92
N VAL A 339 19.75 8.17 30.24
CA VAL A 339 18.31 7.87 30.40
C VAL A 339 17.98 6.54 29.75
N ARG A 340 18.51 6.30 28.55
CA ARG A 340 18.33 5.03 27.82
C ARG A 340 18.88 3.84 28.60
N ALA A 341 20.07 3.95 29.20
CA ALA A 341 20.67 2.89 30.01
C ALA A 341 19.85 2.56 31.26
N LEU A 342 19.24 3.58 31.89
CA LEU A 342 18.45 3.39 33.11
C LEU A 342 17.19 2.55 32.89
N PHE A 343 16.53 2.71 31.73
CA PHE A 343 15.28 2.03 31.41
C PHE A 343 15.42 0.85 30.46
N LYS A 344 16.66 0.51 30.06
CA LYS A 344 16.96 -0.57 29.13
C LYS A 344 16.39 -1.91 29.60
N ASP A 345 16.74 -2.34 30.80
CA ASP A 345 16.35 -3.67 31.29
C ASP A 345 14.83 -3.81 31.50
N PRO A 346 14.11 -2.85 32.11
CA PRO A 346 12.66 -2.91 32.23
C PRO A 346 11.93 -2.91 30.87
N CYS A 347 12.37 -2.10 29.91
CA CYS A 347 11.75 -2.06 28.57
C CYS A 347 12.05 -3.33 27.76
N MET A 348 13.29 -3.84 27.82
CA MET A 348 13.67 -5.10 27.16
C MET A 348 12.92 -6.29 27.74
N ARG A 349 12.78 -6.37 29.07
CA ARG A 349 11.97 -7.39 29.74
C ARG A 349 10.52 -7.33 29.27
N LEU A 350 9.91 -6.15 29.26
CA LEU A 350 8.52 -5.98 28.83
C LEU A 350 8.32 -6.39 27.36
N ALA A 351 9.22 -5.98 26.46
CA ALA A 351 9.15 -6.35 25.05
C ALA A 351 9.31 -7.87 24.84
N GLY A 352 10.21 -8.50 25.60
CA GLY A 352 10.39 -9.95 25.60
C GLY A 352 9.14 -10.70 26.06
N GLU A 353 8.46 -10.23 27.11
CA GLU A 353 7.20 -10.84 27.56
C GLU A 353 6.07 -10.63 26.53
N VAL A 354 5.94 -9.44 25.93
CA VAL A 354 4.98 -9.20 24.83
C VAL A 354 5.23 -10.13 23.63
N SER A 355 6.50 -10.30 23.24
CA SER A 355 6.93 -11.19 22.16
C SER A 355 6.57 -12.66 22.46
N LYS A 356 6.87 -13.13 23.67
CA LYS A 356 6.51 -14.49 24.12
C LYS A 356 5.00 -14.70 24.14
N SER A 357 4.23 -13.75 24.65
CA SER A 357 2.76 -13.83 24.66
C SER A 357 2.20 -13.94 23.25
N LEU A 358 2.68 -13.11 22.29
CA LEU A 358 2.27 -13.21 20.89
C LEU A 358 2.66 -14.56 20.26
N MET A 359 3.82 -15.11 20.61
CA MET A 359 4.27 -16.42 20.13
C MET A 359 3.41 -17.57 20.67
N GLU A 360 3.06 -17.55 21.96
CA GLU A 360 2.18 -18.56 22.55
C GLU A 360 0.76 -18.49 21.95
N ILE A 361 0.25 -17.28 21.71
CA ILE A 361 -1.02 -17.06 21.00
C ILE A 361 -0.94 -17.61 19.56
N ALA A 362 0.18 -17.38 18.87
CA ALA A 362 0.39 -17.92 17.52
C ALA A 362 0.40 -19.46 17.54
N ASP A 363 1.10 -20.07 18.49
CA ASP A 363 1.16 -21.52 18.66
C ASP A 363 -0.17 -22.13 19.12
N SER A 364 -0.95 -21.40 19.92
CA SER A 364 -2.33 -21.75 20.28
C SER A 364 -3.21 -21.88 19.03
N ILE A 365 -3.18 -20.88 18.15
CA ILE A 365 -3.94 -20.92 16.90
C ILE A 365 -3.41 -22.05 16.02
N LYS A 366 -2.11 -22.10 15.76
CA LYS A 366 -1.44 -23.10 14.92
C LYS A 366 -1.77 -24.55 15.31
N ASN A 367 -1.79 -24.83 16.62
CA ASN A 367 -2.10 -26.16 17.15
C ASN A 367 -3.59 -26.35 17.48
N ARG A 368 -4.44 -25.32 17.28
CA ARG A 368 -5.88 -25.31 17.59
C ARG A 368 -6.16 -25.72 19.04
N ARG A 369 -5.36 -25.18 19.97
CA ARG A 369 -5.42 -25.43 21.42
C ARG A 369 -5.75 -24.13 22.16
N GLN A 370 -6.43 -24.21 23.31
CA GLN A 370 -6.66 -23.03 24.16
C GLN A 370 -5.34 -22.60 24.83
N CYS A 371 -5.17 -21.29 25.06
CA CYS A 371 -4.05 -20.74 25.82
C CYS A 371 -4.19 -21.05 27.32
N SER A 372 -3.07 -21.20 28.03
CA SER A 372 -3.08 -21.17 29.50
C SER A 372 -3.07 -19.72 29.99
N PRO A 373 -4.11 -19.25 30.71
CA PRO A 373 -4.21 -17.85 31.14
C PRO A 373 -3.11 -17.45 32.14
N GLU A 374 -2.60 -18.41 32.92
CA GLU A 374 -1.54 -18.23 33.92
C GLU A 374 -0.18 -17.92 33.28
N VAL A 375 0.15 -18.53 32.15
CA VAL A 375 1.43 -18.30 31.44
C VAL A 375 1.43 -16.96 30.69
N LEU A 376 0.25 -16.50 30.27
CA LEU A 376 0.10 -15.38 29.35
C LEU A 376 0.03 -14.01 30.05
N SER A 377 -0.57 -13.95 31.24
CA SER A 377 -0.87 -12.68 31.93
C SER A 377 0.06 -12.36 33.10
N ASP A 378 0.51 -13.35 33.88
CA ASP A 378 1.19 -13.08 35.15
C ASP A 378 2.59 -12.48 34.96
N HIS A 379 3.40 -13.06 34.07
CA HIS A 379 4.73 -12.54 33.74
C HIS A 379 4.68 -11.19 32.99
N LEU A 380 3.67 -10.99 32.16
CA LEU A 380 3.44 -9.73 31.45
C LEU A 380 3.07 -8.59 32.40
N HIS A 381 2.17 -8.85 33.36
CA HIS A 381 1.80 -7.89 34.40
C HIS A 381 2.96 -7.56 35.33
N GLU A 382 3.78 -8.56 35.68
CA GLU A 382 4.99 -8.36 36.48
C GLU A 382 5.98 -7.42 35.76
N ALA A 383 6.28 -7.69 34.47
CA ALA A 383 7.17 -6.86 33.68
C ALA A 383 6.63 -5.43 33.48
N LEU A 384 5.32 -5.27 33.31
CA LEU A 384 4.67 -3.96 33.23
C LEU A 384 4.78 -3.20 34.56
N GLN A 385 4.63 -3.90 35.69
CA GLN A 385 4.76 -3.33 37.02
C GLN A 385 6.20 -2.90 37.32
N ASP A 386 7.20 -3.65 36.86
CA ASP A 386 8.61 -3.28 36.95
C ASP A 386 8.91 -1.98 36.19
N LEU A 387 8.42 -1.85 34.95
CA LEU A 387 8.58 -0.61 34.18
C LEU A 387 7.89 0.57 34.88
N ASN A 388 6.67 0.38 35.39
CA ASN A 388 5.96 1.41 36.13
C ASN A 388 6.69 1.83 37.41
N THR A 389 7.32 0.87 38.10
CA THR A 389 8.11 1.13 39.31
C THR A 389 9.40 1.87 38.97
N ALA A 390 10.07 1.50 37.87
CA ALA A 390 11.24 2.21 37.36
C ALA A 390 10.89 3.67 37.02
N LEU A 391 9.78 3.90 36.30
CA LEU A 391 9.30 5.25 35.95
C LEU A 391 8.97 6.09 37.19
N LYS A 392 8.35 5.49 38.22
CA LYS A 392 8.03 6.16 39.49
C LYS A 392 9.26 6.45 40.36
N SER A 393 10.32 5.67 40.23
CA SER A 393 11.55 5.85 41.03
C SER A 393 12.32 7.12 40.65
N GLN A 394 12.09 7.69 39.46
CA GLN A 394 12.77 8.88 38.95
C GLN A 394 11.80 10.00 38.52
N PRO A 395 11.04 10.59 39.46
CA PRO A 395 10.06 11.63 39.15
C PRO A 395 10.72 12.89 38.59
N ARG A 396 11.95 13.22 39.00
CA ARG A 396 12.66 14.44 38.57
C ARG A 396 12.98 14.51 37.06
N LEU A 397 13.00 13.36 36.39
CA LEU A 397 13.29 13.28 34.95
C LEU A 397 12.05 13.62 34.08
N PHE A 398 10.84 13.42 34.62
CA PHE A 398 9.56 13.61 33.90
C PHE A 398 8.58 14.57 34.59
N LEU A 399 8.91 15.04 35.79
CA LEU A 399 8.14 15.98 36.57
C LEU A 399 9.16 17.03 37.07
N GLY A 400 9.17 18.20 36.42
CA GLY A 400 10.05 19.30 36.80
C GLY A 400 9.93 19.67 38.29
N PRO A 401 10.89 20.43 38.85
CA PRO A 401 10.91 20.73 40.27
C PRO A 401 9.61 21.43 40.69
N ASN A 402 8.91 20.81 41.65
CA ASN A 402 7.59 21.20 42.17
C ASN A 402 7.37 22.70 42.29
N THR A 403 6.62 23.27 41.35
CA THR A 403 5.70 24.39 41.61
C THR A 403 4.38 24.12 40.88
N ASN A 404 3.36 23.76 41.67
CA ASN A 404 1.93 23.65 41.38
C ASN A 404 1.38 22.23 41.06
N PRO A 405 0.38 21.73 41.83
CA PRO A 405 -0.16 20.37 41.72
C PRO A 405 -1.17 20.16 40.58
N SER A 406 -1.17 21.00 39.54
CA SER A 406 -2.20 21.00 38.49
C SER A 406 -1.78 20.37 37.15
N THR A 407 -0.60 19.76 37.05
CA THR A 407 -0.04 19.27 35.77
C THR A 407 0.22 17.76 35.77
N ASN A 408 -0.71 16.99 36.35
CA ASN A 408 -0.65 15.53 36.40
C ASN A 408 -1.12 14.88 35.07
N MET A 409 -0.52 15.20 33.93
CA MET A 409 -0.96 14.67 32.63
C MET A 409 -0.70 13.16 32.47
N LEU A 410 0.44 12.67 32.99
CA LEU A 410 0.82 11.25 32.90
C LEU A 410 0.06 10.37 33.92
N ALA A 411 -0.13 10.87 35.13
CA ALA A 411 -0.95 10.19 36.14
C ALA A 411 -2.43 10.19 35.74
N LEU A 412 -2.90 11.22 35.03
CA LEU A 412 -4.24 11.26 34.45
C LEU A 412 -4.38 10.26 33.29
N ALA A 413 -3.39 10.16 32.39
CA ALA A 413 -3.37 9.17 31.31
C ALA A 413 -3.42 7.73 31.84
N VAL A 414 -2.61 7.43 32.86
CA VAL A 414 -2.57 6.14 33.56
C VAL A 414 -3.88 5.87 34.33
N ALA A 415 -4.50 6.91 34.90
CA ALA A 415 -5.81 6.79 35.57
C ALA A 415 -6.97 6.64 34.58
N THR A 416 -6.91 7.28 33.40
CA THR A 416 -7.91 7.12 32.33
C THR A 416 -7.82 5.75 31.67
N ALA A 417 -6.62 5.17 31.54
CA ALA A 417 -6.46 3.78 31.10
C ALA A 417 -7.09 2.79 32.10
N ARG A 418 -6.89 3.03 33.41
CA ARG A 418 -7.53 2.24 34.48
C ARG A 418 -9.06 2.40 34.53
N GLN A 419 -9.59 3.61 34.33
CA GLN A 419 -11.03 3.85 34.33
C GLN A 419 -11.75 3.26 33.11
N LYS A 420 -11.04 3.07 31.98
CA LYS A 420 -11.61 2.45 30.79
C LYS A 420 -11.74 0.93 30.95
N PHE A 421 -10.82 0.31 31.67
CA PHE A 421 -10.81 -1.12 32.01
C PHE A 421 -12.02 -1.54 32.87
N ASP A 422 -12.47 -0.66 33.78
CA ASP A 422 -13.54 -0.99 34.74
C ASP A 422 -14.96 -0.76 34.20
N ARG A 423 -15.09 -0.08 33.05
CA ARG A 423 -16.39 0.39 32.52
C ARG A 423 -16.94 -0.47 31.38
N ASP A 424 -16.11 -1.22 30.69
CA ASP A 424 -16.55 -2.09 29.58
C ASP A 424 -16.99 -3.50 30.04
N SER A 425 -16.82 -3.85 31.32
CA SER A 425 -17.28 -5.13 31.90
C SER A 425 -18.74 -5.14 32.34
N ARG A 426 -19.44 -3.99 32.31
CA ARG A 426 -20.82 -3.89 32.81
C ARG A 426 -21.63 -2.88 32.00
N VAL A 427 -22.36 -3.36 30.99
CA VAL A 427 -23.81 -3.12 30.76
C VAL A 427 -24.22 -3.54 29.34
N SER A 428 -25.25 -4.39 29.29
CA SER A 428 -25.95 -4.88 28.12
C SER A 428 -26.90 -3.83 27.50
N LEU A 429 -27.02 -3.88 26.17
CA LEU A 429 -28.13 -3.46 25.28
C LEU A 429 -29.33 -2.65 25.85
N SER A 430 -29.60 -1.47 25.26
CA SER A 430 -30.93 -1.11 24.73
C SER A 430 -30.95 0.15 23.83
N THR A 431 -31.46 -0.06 22.60
CA THR A 431 -32.41 0.73 21.77
C THR A 431 -32.35 2.28 21.67
N VAL A 432 -31.91 2.75 20.49
CA VAL A 432 -32.48 3.78 19.57
C VAL A 432 -33.26 4.99 20.16
N LYS A 433 -32.73 6.22 20.01
CA LYS A 433 -33.23 7.30 19.11
C LYS A 433 -32.37 8.58 19.16
N THR A 434 -32.37 9.26 18.01
CA THR A 434 -31.83 10.57 17.60
C THR A 434 -31.93 11.72 18.61
N ASP A 435 -30.88 12.55 18.75
CA ASP A 435 -30.84 13.93 18.22
C ASP A 435 -29.56 14.70 18.58
N SER A 436 -29.32 15.73 17.76
CA SER A 436 -28.18 16.64 17.69
C SER A 436 -28.11 17.67 18.84
N CYS A 437 -26.93 18.31 18.99
CA CYS A 437 -26.58 19.49 19.81
C CYS A 437 -26.19 19.29 21.28
N ALA A 438 -24.88 19.49 21.60
CA ALA A 438 -24.40 20.40 22.67
C ALA A 438 -22.87 20.34 22.83
N LEU A 439 -22.14 21.10 22.01
CA LEU A 439 -20.73 21.47 22.21
C LEU A 439 -20.63 22.99 22.33
N LYS A 440 -21.10 23.58 23.44
CA LYS A 440 -20.98 25.03 23.68
C LYS A 440 -20.70 25.51 25.12
N ASP A 441 -20.55 24.65 26.12
CA ASP A 441 -20.53 25.12 27.53
C ASP A 441 -19.21 25.11 28.29
N TRP A 442 -18.03 25.07 27.65
CA TRP A 442 -16.78 25.05 28.42
C TRP A 442 -15.70 26.08 28.04
N LYS A 443 -16.09 27.23 27.47
CA LYS A 443 -15.12 28.29 27.08
C LYS A 443 -15.46 29.72 27.54
N SER A 444 -16.13 29.90 28.68
CA SER A 444 -16.54 31.24 29.17
C SER A 444 -16.00 31.66 30.55
N LYS A 445 -14.88 31.11 31.05
CA LYS A 445 -14.39 31.54 32.38
C LYS A 445 -12.87 31.60 32.57
N ARG A 446 -12.14 32.17 31.61
CA ARG A 446 -10.76 32.69 31.80
C ARG A 446 -10.39 33.84 30.84
N VAL A 447 -11.27 34.83 30.72
CA VAL A 447 -10.94 36.14 30.13
C VAL A 447 -11.49 37.22 31.05
N SER A 448 -10.78 37.47 32.16
CA SER A 448 -10.84 38.70 32.96
C SER A 448 -9.98 38.50 34.20
N GLU A 449 -8.65 38.52 34.06
CA GLU A 449 -7.71 38.90 35.13
C GLU A 449 -6.25 38.88 34.65
N LEU A 450 -5.93 39.63 33.60
CA LEU A 450 -4.54 40.00 33.32
C LEU A 450 -4.49 41.23 32.40
N ALA A 451 -4.97 42.34 32.94
CA ALA A 451 -4.77 43.66 32.37
C ALA A 451 -4.54 44.63 33.54
N LYS A 452 -3.30 44.68 34.03
CA LYS A 452 -2.67 45.78 34.79
C LYS A 452 -1.29 45.30 35.22
N GLU A 453 -0.26 45.78 34.53
CA GLU A 453 0.92 46.46 35.10
C GLU A 453 1.92 46.62 33.94
N ALA A 454 2.10 47.86 33.46
CA ALA A 454 3.20 48.23 32.58
C ALA A 454 3.92 49.45 33.18
N ASP A 455 5.24 49.42 32.99
CA ASP A 455 6.26 50.45 33.18
C ASP A 455 6.86 50.74 34.57
N ARG A 456 8.08 50.21 34.79
CA ARG A 456 9.30 51.05 34.83
C ARG A 456 10.63 50.27 34.73
N LYS A 457 11.37 50.56 33.65
CA LYS A 457 12.83 50.70 33.43
C LYS A 457 13.86 49.90 34.29
N VAL A 458 14.78 49.24 33.56
CA VAL A 458 16.28 49.29 33.62
C VAL A 458 16.92 47.89 33.46
N LEU A 459 17.77 47.75 32.45
CA LEU A 459 18.57 46.56 32.11
C LEU A 459 19.72 46.31 33.10
N ARG A 460 19.83 45.09 33.65
CA ARG A 460 21.09 44.34 33.91
C ARG A 460 20.82 42.85 34.17
N PRO A 461 21.81 41.95 33.96
CA PRO A 461 21.60 40.61 33.45
C PRO A 461 21.50 39.56 34.57
N THR A 462 20.45 38.74 34.52
CA THR A 462 20.37 37.47 35.26
C THR A 462 19.89 36.38 34.31
N LEU A 463 20.71 36.12 33.29
CA LEU A 463 20.57 34.98 32.38
C LEU A 463 21.59 33.93 32.81
N SER A 464 21.37 33.27 33.95
CA SER A 464 22.15 32.08 34.36
C SER A 464 21.56 31.40 35.60
N LYS A 465 20.37 30.77 35.48
CA LYS A 465 20.00 29.63 36.34
C LYS A 465 18.77 28.84 35.89
N ILE A 466 17.88 29.42 35.08
CA ILE A 466 16.62 28.77 34.68
C ILE A 466 16.76 27.96 33.38
N ALA A 467 17.80 28.20 32.58
CA ALA A 467 18.00 27.53 31.29
C ALA A 467 18.60 26.11 31.38
N ILE A 468 19.14 25.70 32.54
CA ILE A 468 19.83 24.40 32.67
C ILE A 468 18.84 23.27 33.02
N THR A 469 17.70 23.56 33.64
CA THR A 469 16.70 22.55 34.03
C THR A 469 15.61 22.30 32.98
N SER A 470 15.46 23.17 31.98
CA SER A 470 14.48 22.97 30.90
C SER A 470 14.97 22.02 29.80
N LEU A 471 16.29 21.86 29.66
CA LEU A 471 16.91 21.02 28.63
C LEU A 471 16.70 19.52 28.94
N GLU A 472 16.84 19.13 30.21
CA GLU A 472 16.65 17.75 30.67
C GLU A 472 15.21 17.23 30.44
N PHE A 473 14.21 18.11 30.52
CA PHE A 473 12.81 17.74 30.27
C PHE A 473 12.51 17.56 28.77
N SER A 474 13.05 18.42 27.90
CA SER A 474 12.89 18.26 26.45
C SER A 474 13.59 17.02 25.90
N GLU A 475 14.71 16.63 26.52
CA GLU A 475 15.49 15.44 26.16
C GLU A 475 14.86 14.12 26.65
N ALA A 476 13.98 14.17 27.64
CA ALA A 476 13.26 13.00 28.16
C ALA A 476 11.94 12.70 27.42
N LEU A 477 11.39 13.66 26.67
CA LEU A 477 10.13 13.51 25.92
C LEU A 477 10.13 12.35 24.89
N PRO A 478 11.17 12.15 24.06
CA PRO A 478 11.21 11.06 23.10
C PRO A 478 11.12 9.68 23.77
N PHE A 479 11.77 9.53 24.92
CA PHE A 479 11.66 8.30 25.70
C PHE A 479 10.32 8.17 26.41
N ALA A 480 9.73 9.25 26.91
CA ALA A 480 8.38 9.20 27.47
C ALA A 480 7.36 8.73 26.43
N ALA A 481 7.48 9.21 25.19
CA ALA A 481 6.66 8.76 24.06
C ALA A 481 6.90 7.28 23.74
N PHE A 482 8.16 6.85 23.66
CA PHE A 482 8.54 5.45 23.46
C PHE A 482 7.99 4.52 24.55
N ALA A 483 8.20 4.86 25.83
CA ALA A 483 7.72 4.09 26.97
C ALA A 483 6.18 4.06 27.02
N SER A 484 5.52 5.17 26.70
CA SER A 484 4.05 5.22 26.60
C SER A 484 3.53 4.32 25.49
N LEU A 485 4.20 4.26 24.34
CA LEU A 485 3.83 3.37 23.24
C LEU A 485 4.08 1.91 23.60
N LEU A 486 5.16 1.60 24.31
CA LEU A 486 5.42 0.25 24.80
C LEU A 486 4.35 -0.20 25.82
N VAL A 487 3.92 0.67 26.73
CA VAL A 487 2.78 0.38 27.62
C VAL A 487 1.47 0.21 26.82
N GLU A 488 1.25 1.04 25.80
CA GLU A 488 0.10 0.88 24.90
C GLU A 488 0.15 -0.46 24.15
N THR A 489 1.33 -0.99 23.76
CA THR A 489 1.42 -2.32 23.13
C THR A 489 0.89 -3.42 24.03
N VAL A 490 1.12 -3.34 25.34
CA VAL A 490 0.59 -4.30 26.33
C VAL A 490 -0.93 -4.20 26.40
N ALA A 491 -1.49 -2.99 26.48
CA ALA A 491 -2.93 -2.78 26.48
C ALA A 491 -3.61 -3.29 25.19
N ARG A 492 -2.92 -3.21 24.04
CA ARG A 492 -3.40 -3.77 22.77
C ARG A 492 -3.25 -5.28 22.71
N LEU A 493 -2.24 -5.85 23.35
CA LEU A 493 -2.06 -7.29 23.45
C LEU A 493 -3.22 -7.94 24.22
N ASP A 494 -3.70 -7.34 25.30
CA ASP A 494 -4.87 -7.84 26.05
C ASP A 494 -6.11 -8.01 25.15
N LEU A 495 -6.35 -7.06 24.25
CA LEU A 495 -7.44 -7.15 23.27
C LEU A 495 -7.22 -8.29 22.26
N VAL A 496 -5.96 -8.54 21.87
CA VAL A 496 -5.62 -9.67 20.99
C VAL A 496 -5.88 -10.99 21.71
N ILE A 497 -5.49 -11.10 22.99
CA ILE A 497 -5.71 -12.28 23.82
C ILE A 497 -7.21 -12.59 23.91
N GLU A 498 -8.03 -11.60 24.26
CA GLU A 498 -9.48 -11.76 24.39
C GLU A 498 -10.13 -12.25 23.09
N GLU A 499 -9.77 -11.69 21.94
CA GLU A 499 -10.31 -12.13 20.65
C GLU A 499 -9.84 -13.53 20.25
N VAL A 500 -8.63 -13.95 20.64
CA VAL A 500 -8.14 -15.31 20.39
C VAL A 500 -8.80 -16.33 21.32
N GLU A 501 -9.06 -15.98 22.57
CA GLU A 501 -9.83 -16.81 23.48
C GLU A 501 -11.28 -16.98 22.99
N GLU A 502 -11.92 -15.90 22.55
CA GLU A 502 -13.25 -15.95 21.93
C GLU A 502 -13.23 -16.82 20.67
N LEU A 503 -12.20 -16.66 19.83
CA LEU A 503 -12.01 -17.50 18.65
C LEU A 503 -11.88 -18.98 19.02
N GLY A 504 -11.04 -19.31 20.01
CA GLY A 504 -10.83 -20.67 20.48
C GLY A 504 -12.11 -21.28 21.07
N ARG A 505 -12.92 -20.48 21.77
CA ARG A 505 -14.21 -20.90 22.33
C ARG A 505 -15.22 -21.22 21.23
N ILE A 506 -15.37 -20.34 20.23
CA ILE A 506 -16.32 -20.55 19.12
C ILE A 506 -15.83 -21.68 18.18
N ALA A 507 -14.51 -21.79 17.98
CA ALA A 507 -13.91 -22.81 17.13
C ALA A 507 -13.71 -24.17 17.82
N MET A 508 -14.06 -24.27 19.12
CA MET A 508 -13.92 -25.48 19.94
C MET A 508 -12.47 -26.03 19.93
N PHE A 509 -11.50 -25.16 20.20
CA PHE A 509 -10.10 -25.56 20.36
C PHE A 509 -9.96 -26.56 21.52
N LYS A 510 -9.00 -27.49 21.41
CA LYS A 510 -8.74 -28.50 22.45
C LYS A 510 -8.30 -27.79 23.74
N GLU A 511 -8.81 -28.22 24.88
CA GLU A 511 -8.39 -27.71 26.20
C GLU A 511 -6.88 -27.94 26.41
N PHE A 512 -6.24 -26.98 27.07
CA PHE A 512 -4.81 -27.03 27.39
C PHE A 512 -4.53 -28.19 28.36
N GLN A 513 -3.54 -29.04 28.03
CA GLN A 513 -3.04 -30.08 28.95
C GLN A 513 -1.58 -29.76 29.31
N PRO A 514 -1.21 -29.72 30.61
CA PRO A 514 0.11 -29.31 31.10
C PRO A 514 1.24 -30.36 30.86
N GLY A 515 1.16 -31.12 29.77
CA GLY A 515 2.15 -32.12 29.35
C GLY A 515 2.55 -32.04 27.88
N ASP A 516 2.02 -31.07 27.13
CA ASP A 516 2.34 -30.81 25.72
C ASP A 516 3.43 -29.73 25.56
N ASP A 517 4.20 -29.45 26.61
CA ASP A 517 5.31 -28.49 26.61
C ASP A 517 6.44 -28.96 25.67
N SER A 518 6.41 -28.52 24.41
CA SER A 518 7.65 -28.27 23.70
C SER A 518 8.32 -27.07 24.37
N VAL A 519 9.25 -27.34 25.28
CA VAL A 519 10.09 -26.35 25.95
C VAL A 519 10.54 -25.31 24.92
N CYS A 520 10.06 -24.07 25.06
CA CYS A 520 10.55 -22.93 24.30
C CYS A 520 11.94 -22.57 24.84
N VAL A 521 12.94 -23.38 24.49
CA VAL A 521 14.34 -23.06 24.74
C VAL A 521 14.69 -21.91 23.81
N CYS A 522 14.74 -20.70 24.37
CA CYS A 522 15.31 -19.53 23.73
C CYS A 522 16.78 -19.83 23.39
N VAL A 523 17.07 -20.13 22.12
CA VAL A 523 18.45 -20.11 21.60
C VAL A 523 18.68 -18.76 20.95
N LEU A 524 18.95 -17.74 21.77
CA LEU A 524 19.56 -16.49 21.32
C LEU A 524 21.07 -16.60 21.58
N GLY A 525 21.81 -17.00 20.55
CA GLY A 525 23.26 -17.05 20.59
C GLY A 525 23.87 -17.69 19.33
N ASN A 526 24.52 -16.86 18.52
CA ASN A 526 25.44 -17.19 17.42
C ASN A 526 24.83 -17.52 16.05
N TYR A 527 24.74 -16.47 15.22
CA TYR A 527 24.72 -16.58 13.76
C TYR A 527 26.04 -17.23 13.25
N ARG A 528 26.02 -18.54 12.99
CA ARG A 528 26.84 -19.18 11.93
C ARG A 528 26.51 -20.68 11.78
N ARG A 529 26.10 -21.06 10.55
CA ARG A 529 26.09 -22.41 9.95
C ARG A 529 25.15 -23.48 10.55
N MET A 530 24.15 -23.88 9.76
CA MET A 530 23.72 -25.26 9.39
C MET A 530 22.27 -25.17 8.92
N ALA A 531 21.84 -25.52 7.70
CA ALA A 531 22.05 -26.71 6.89
C ALA A 531 21.61 -28.02 7.58
N CYS A 532 20.46 -28.54 7.13
CA CYS A 532 19.92 -29.89 7.29
C CYS A 532 19.66 -30.41 8.71
N CYS A 533 18.40 -30.72 9.01
CA CYS A 533 17.97 -31.96 9.68
C CYS A 533 16.43 -32.07 9.63
N VAL A 534 15.91 -32.77 8.61
CA VAL A 534 14.55 -33.33 8.61
C VAL A 534 14.66 -34.78 9.06
N SER A 535 14.04 -35.11 10.18
CA SER A 535 14.00 -36.48 10.72
C SER A 535 12.99 -37.34 9.94
N ASN A 536 13.44 -38.55 9.61
CA ASN A 536 12.75 -39.59 8.88
C ASN A 536 11.57 -40.22 9.64
N SER A 537 10.50 -40.57 8.92
CA SER A 537 9.84 -41.87 9.08
C SER A 537 9.07 -42.33 7.82
N VAL A 538 9.75 -43.18 7.04
CA VAL A 538 9.32 -44.43 6.36
C VAL A 538 7.99 -44.44 5.55
N VAL A 539 8.06 -44.46 4.20
CA VAL A 539 7.57 -45.53 3.27
C VAL A 539 8.27 -45.37 1.87
N PRO A 540 8.25 -46.36 0.94
CA PRO A 540 9.43 -47.00 0.38
C PRO A 540 9.99 -46.38 -0.91
N ARG A 541 11.29 -46.59 -1.06
CA ARG A 541 12.20 -46.17 -2.13
C ARG A 541 11.96 -46.93 -3.43
N TRP A 542 11.47 -46.26 -4.47
CA TRP A 542 11.70 -46.64 -5.85
C TRP A 542 12.82 -45.78 -6.45
N LYS A 543 13.95 -46.43 -6.73
CA LYS A 543 15.07 -45.87 -7.50
C LYS A 543 14.65 -45.81 -8.97
N ASN A 544 14.71 -44.63 -9.58
CA ASN A 544 15.21 -44.48 -10.95
C ASN A 544 15.70 -43.04 -11.16
N ARG A 545 16.94 -42.92 -11.61
CA ARG A 545 17.56 -41.67 -12.05
C ARG A 545 16.93 -41.26 -13.38
N PRO A 546 16.76 -39.96 -13.66
CA PRO A 546 16.89 -39.45 -15.01
C PRO A 546 18.28 -38.84 -15.17
N GLN A 547 19.00 -39.32 -16.19
CA GLN A 547 20.24 -38.75 -16.68
C GLN A 547 20.00 -37.34 -17.24
N CYS A 548 20.94 -36.44 -16.96
CA CYS A 548 21.09 -35.17 -17.65
C CYS A 548 21.33 -35.42 -19.15
N LEU A 549 20.51 -34.79 -19.99
CA LEU A 549 20.76 -34.59 -21.42
C LEU A 549 20.77 -33.08 -21.63
N PHE A 550 21.84 -32.59 -22.28
CA PHE A 550 22.25 -31.18 -22.45
C PHE A 550 23.13 -30.62 -21.33
N GLY A 551 24.40 -31.01 -21.38
CA GLY A 551 25.48 -30.25 -20.78
C GLY A 551 25.89 -29.10 -21.70
N TRP A 552 25.89 -27.88 -21.16
CA TRP A 552 26.68 -26.77 -21.67
C TRP A 552 27.36 -26.09 -20.49
N ASP A 553 28.66 -26.36 -20.36
CA ASP A 553 29.61 -25.58 -19.59
C ASP A 553 29.83 -24.24 -20.29
N PHE A 554 29.56 -23.12 -19.60
CA PHE A 554 30.30 -21.88 -19.83
C PHE A 554 30.62 -21.23 -18.49
N GLY A 555 31.92 -21.13 -18.23
CA GLY A 555 32.50 -20.59 -17.02
C GLY A 555 32.47 -19.06 -16.94
N LYS A 556 32.72 -18.62 -15.69
CA LYS A 556 33.32 -17.35 -15.26
C LYS A 556 33.19 -16.13 -16.19
N GLY A 557 32.32 -15.23 -15.77
CA GLY A 557 32.37 -13.81 -16.09
C GLY A 557 31.50 -13.01 -15.12
N ARG A 558 32.02 -12.72 -13.92
CA ARG A 558 31.43 -11.67 -13.07
C ARG A 558 31.77 -10.34 -13.73
N SER A 559 30.76 -9.67 -14.29
CA SER A 559 30.81 -8.26 -14.65
C SER A 559 29.70 -7.59 -13.85
N GLY A 560 30.07 -6.62 -13.02
CA GLY A 560 29.18 -6.00 -12.02
C GLY A 560 27.95 -5.36 -12.63
N ASP A 561 26.81 -5.59 -11.98
CA ASP A 561 25.61 -4.76 -12.14
C ASP A 561 25.97 -3.33 -11.73
N LYS A 562 26.08 -2.44 -12.71
CA LYS A 562 26.14 -1.00 -12.44
C LYS A 562 24.73 -0.54 -12.10
N ARG A 563 24.55 0.02 -10.89
CA ARG A 563 23.39 0.84 -10.51
C ARG A 563 23.12 1.89 -11.61
N PRO A 564 21.86 2.25 -11.92
CA PRO A 564 21.58 3.31 -12.88
C PRO A 564 22.29 4.59 -12.42
N GLU A 565 23.16 5.15 -13.27
CA GLU A 565 23.89 6.38 -12.97
C GLU A 565 22.89 7.51 -12.70
N LEU A 566 22.99 8.14 -11.53
CA LEU A 566 22.23 9.33 -11.17
C LEU A 566 22.59 10.46 -12.13
N LYS A 567 21.76 10.67 -13.14
CA LYS A 567 21.93 11.76 -14.10
C LYS A 567 21.52 13.09 -13.46
N TYR A 568 22.45 14.03 -13.40
CA TYR A 568 22.22 15.42 -13.03
C TYR A 568 22.59 16.31 -14.22
N HIS A 569 21.90 17.44 -14.35
CA HIS A 569 22.21 18.45 -15.36
C HIS A 569 23.06 19.56 -14.74
N ASP A 570 24.09 19.98 -15.47
CA ASP A 570 24.90 21.14 -15.10
C ASP A 570 24.12 22.42 -15.40
N VAL A 571 23.36 22.88 -14.40
CA VAL A 571 22.54 24.11 -14.46
C VAL A 571 22.82 24.91 -13.20
N ASP A 572 23.14 26.19 -13.36
CA ASP A 572 23.33 27.11 -12.24
C ASP A 572 22.04 27.29 -11.43
N LEU A 573 22.18 27.54 -10.12
CA LEU A 573 21.04 27.69 -9.23
C LEU A 573 20.23 28.94 -9.58
N PRO A 574 18.95 28.80 -9.97
CA PRO A 574 18.12 29.94 -10.36
C PRO A 574 17.58 30.72 -9.16
N PHE A 575 17.97 30.39 -7.93
CA PHE A 575 17.51 31.04 -6.71
C PHE A 575 18.68 31.25 -5.73
N PRO A 576 18.62 32.27 -4.87
CA PRO A 576 19.67 32.51 -3.90
C PRO A 576 19.70 31.39 -2.83
N PRO A 577 20.88 30.95 -2.35
CA PRO A 577 20.98 29.94 -1.29
C PRO A 577 20.29 30.33 0.03
N SER A 578 20.02 31.62 0.23
CA SER A 578 19.24 32.15 1.36
C SER A 578 17.81 31.59 1.40
N LEU A 579 17.21 31.26 0.25
CA LEU A 579 15.85 30.72 0.14
C LEU A 579 15.70 29.40 0.93
N VAL A 580 16.71 28.52 0.81
CA VAL A 580 16.72 27.20 1.45
C VAL A 580 17.40 27.19 2.82
N SER A 581 17.85 28.34 3.32
CA SER A 581 18.60 28.45 4.58
C SER A 581 17.82 28.01 5.83
N LYS A 582 16.49 28.01 5.76
CA LYS A 582 15.57 27.56 6.82
C LYS A 582 15.04 26.13 6.59
N THR A 583 15.63 25.39 5.65
CA THR A 583 15.17 24.06 5.24
C THR A 583 16.27 23.01 5.43
N PHE A 584 15.94 21.73 5.26
CA PHE A 584 16.88 20.60 5.28
C PHE A 584 18.02 20.69 4.23
N LEU A 585 17.85 21.55 3.21
CA LEU A 585 18.85 21.80 2.16
C LEU A 585 19.89 22.87 2.56
N LYS A 586 19.83 23.42 3.78
CA LYS A 586 20.77 24.45 4.26
C LYS A 586 22.23 23.98 4.16
N GLY A 587 23.04 24.75 3.43
CA GLY A 587 24.49 24.53 3.33
C GLY A 587 24.89 23.30 2.51
N ARG A 588 23.96 22.68 1.79
CA ARG A 588 24.22 21.51 0.93
C ARG A 588 24.37 21.93 -0.54
N GLU A 589 25.14 21.16 -1.29
CA GLU A 589 25.21 21.29 -2.75
C GLU A 589 23.89 20.82 -3.37
N LEU A 590 23.35 21.63 -4.29
CA LEU A 590 22.11 21.35 -5.01
C LEU A 590 22.41 21.18 -6.50
N LYS A 591 21.91 20.09 -7.08
CA LYS A 591 22.05 19.79 -8.51
C LYS A 591 20.69 19.63 -9.16
N CYS A 592 20.61 20.02 -10.44
CA CYS A 592 19.40 19.88 -11.23
C CYS A 592 19.17 18.40 -11.57
N CYS A 593 18.10 17.82 -11.02
CA CYS A 593 17.76 16.41 -11.23
C CYS A 593 16.75 16.18 -12.35
N TYR A 594 16.00 17.22 -12.73
CA TYR A 594 15.04 17.18 -13.83
C TYR A 594 14.98 18.54 -14.52
N LYS A 595 14.94 18.52 -15.85
CA LYS A 595 14.74 19.70 -16.69
C LYS A 595 13.78 19.35 -17.83
N ALA A 596 12.59 19.95 -17.85
CA ALA A 596 11.50 19.56 -18.74
C ALA A 596 11.86 19.66 -20.24
N THR A 597 12.66 20.63 -20.65
CA THR A 597 13.13 20.75 -22.04
C THR A 597 14.07 19.62 -22.48
N ILE A 598 14.81 19.00 -21.55
CA ILE A 598 15.77 17.91 -21.84
C ILE A 598 15.13 16.55 -21.62
N ASP A 599 14.45 16.36 -20.48
CA ASP A 599 13.93 15.08 -20.05
C ASP A 599 12.48 14.84 -20.52
N GLY A 600 11.76 15.90 -20.92
CA GLY A 600 10.40 15.86 -21.46
C GLY A 600 9.34 16.33 -20.46
N PHE A 601 8.23 16.89 -20.97
CA PHE A 601 7.16 17.52 -20.19
C PHE A 601 6.10 16.56 -19.62
N SER A 602 6.29 15.25 -19.73
CA SER A 602 5.34 14.27 -19.17
C SER A 602 5.57 14.08 -17.66
N ALA A 603 4.51 13.96 -16.88
CA ALA A 603 4.61 13.61 -15.46
C ALA A 603 5.40 12.31 -15.21
N THR A 604 5.33 11.34 -16.12
CA THR A 604 6.14 10.11 -16.04
C THR A 604 7.64 10.39 -16.11
N PHE A 605 8.09 11.33 -16.94
CA PHE A 605 9.51 11.70 -17.01
C PHE A 605 9.94 12.49 -15.77
N PHE A 606 9.05 13.35 -15.26
CA PHE A 606 9.27 14.04 -14.00
C PHE A 606 9.53 13.05 -12.86
N HIS A 607 8.65 12.06 -12.66
CA HIS A 607 8.79 11.06 -11.60
C HIS A 607 10.02 10.16 -11.78
N ASN A 608 10.32 9.71 -13.01
CA ASN A 608 11.55 8.97 -13.30
C ASN A 608 12.84 9.72 -12.89
N CYS A 609 12.79 11.05 -12.90
CA CYS A 609 13.93 11.91 -12.58
C CYS A 609 13.92 12.45 -11.15
N CYS A 610 12.76 12.56 -10.48
CA CYS A 610 12.62 13.23 -9.18
C CYS A 610 12.32 12.29 -8.03
N ASP A 611 11.78 11.10 -8.30
CA ASP A 611 11.41 10.15 -7.24
C ASP A 611 12.63 9.67 -6.47
N PHE A 612 12.46 9.51 -5.16
CA PHE A 612 13.50 9.06 -4.23
C PHE A 612 14.74 9.97 -4.19
N LYS A 613 14.63 11.27 -4.53
CA LYS A 613 15.73 12.23 -4.40
C LYS A 613 15.64 13.12 -3.14
N GLY A 614 14.64 12.90 -2.30
CA GLY A 614 14.40 13.63 -1.06
C GLY A 614 13.89 15.06 -1.27
N PRO A 615 14.13 15.98 -0.31
CA PRO A 615 13.67 17.36 -0.38
C PRO A 615 14.17 18.05 -1.64
N CYS A 616 13.27 18.75 -2.35
CA CYS A 616 13.59 19.37 -3.62
C CYS A 616 12.93 20.75 -3.80
N VAL A 617 13.59 21.58 -4.59
CA VAL A 617 13.12 22.90 -5.01
C VAL A 617 12.70 22.81 -6.46
N ILE A 618 11.46 23.19 -6.76
CA ILE A 618 10.91 23.26 -8.11
C ILE A 618 10.87 24.72 -8.53
N VAL A 619 11.35 25.02 -9.74
CA VAL A 619 11.27 26.34 -10.35
C VAL A 619 10.63 26.20 -11.73
N GLY A 620 9.62 27.02 -11.99
CA GLY A 620 8.91 27.08 -13.25
C GLY A 620 9.03 28.46 -13.91
N TYR A 621 9.09 28.44 -15.24
CA TYR A 621 9.08 29.63 -16.08
C TYR A 621 7.85 29.60 -16.98
N THR A 622 7.03 30.65 -16.91
CA THR A 622 5.85 30.78 -17.77
C THR A 622 6.21 31.51 -19.06
N ASN A 623 5.39 31.32 -20.10
CA ASN A 623 5.46 32.09 -21.35
C ASN A 623 5.33 33.61 -21.15
N ASN A 624 4.64 34.04 -20.09
CA ASN A 624 4.48 35.44 -19.71
C ASN A 624 5.69 35.99 -18.93
N SER A 625 6.85 35.31 -19.00
CA SER A 625 8.09 35.67 -18.29
C SER A 625 7.98 35.71 -16.76
N ILE A 626 6.90 35.15 -16.18
CA ILE A 626 6.75 35.01 -14.73
C ILE A 626 7.57 33.82 -14.26
N LYS A 627 8.43 34.08 -13.28
CA LYS A 627 9.24 33.08 -12.59
C LYS A 627 8.63 32.75 -11.24
N PHE A 628 8.44 31.46 -10.98
CA PHE A 628 7.82 30.98 -9.75
C PHE A 628 8.47 29.67 -9.29
N GLY A 629 8.16 29.25 -8.07
CA GLY A 629 8.63 27.98 -7.58
C GLY A 629 7.96 27.53 -6.30
N ALA A 630 8.38 26.35 -5.84
CA ALA A 630 7.88 25.70 -4.66
C ALA A 630 8.95 24.84 -4.02
N PHE A 631 8.89 24.70 -2.70
CA PHE A 631 9.76 23.80 -1.96
C PHE A 631 8.96 22.62 -1.41
N ASN A 632 9.36 21.42 -1.79
CA ASN A 632 8.82 20.17 -1.27
C ASN A 632 9.82 19.57 -0.26
N PRO A 633 9.51 19.56 1.05
CA PRO A 633 10.37 18.96 2.08
C PRO A 633 10.40 17.42 2.05
N GLU A 634 9.35 16.75 1.56
CA GLU A 634 9.23 15.29 1.58
C GLU A 634 9.89 14.61 0.36
N GLY A 635 9.91 15.32 -0.77
CA GLY A 635 10.27 14.75 -2.07
C GLY A 635 9.09 14.07 -2.76
N TYR A 636 9.39 13.29 -3.81
CA TYR A 636 8.40 12.53 -4.59
C TYR A 636 8.67 11.03 -4.50
N ARG A 637 7.60 10.23 -4.50
CA ARG A 637 7.66 8.77 -4.39
C ARG A 637 6.60 8.06 -5.26
N SER A 638 5.80 8.81 -6.01
CA SER A 638 4.70 8.26 -6.82
C SER A 638 3.70 7.42 -6.00
N THR A 639 3.37 7.88 -4.80
CA THR A 639 2.53 7.12 -3.83
C THR A 639 1.02 7.22 -4.08
N ASP A 640 0.58 8.14 -4.94
CA ASP A 640 -0.82 8.51 -5.14
C ASP A 640 -1.53 8.98 -3.84
N ASP A 641 -0.77 9.59 -2.93
CA ASP A 641 -1.23 10.07 -1.62
C ASP A 641 -0.94 11.57 -1.41
N TYR A 642 -1.39 12.12 -0.28
CA TYR A 642 -1.14 13.50 0.14
C TYR A 642 -0.32 13.56 1.44
N TYR A 643 0.55 14.55 1.55
CA TYR A 643 1.39 14.76 2.72
C TYR A 643 0.99 16.01 3.48
N GLU A 644 0.89 15.89 4.80
CA GLU A 644 0.67 17.01 5.71
C GLU A 644 2.02 17.55 6.20
N THR A 645 2.41 18.74 5.76
CA THR A 645 3.65 19.40 6.20
C THR A 645 3.49 20.91 6.28
N PHE A 646 4.05 21.54 7.32
CA PHE A 646 4.08 22.99 7.46
C PHE A 646 5.30 23.64 6.80
N ASP A 647 6.32 22.84 6.47
CA ASP A 647 7.59 23.32 5.92
C ASP A 647 7.56 23.51 4.40
N ALA A 648 6.52 23.01 3.73
CA ALA A 648 6.28 23.30 2.32
C ALA A 648 5.88 24.77 2.14
N PHE A 649 6.46 25.44 1.16
CA PHE A 649 6.12 26.82 0.81
C PHE A 649 6.19 27.05 -0.70
N LEU A 650 5.41 28.03 -1.17
CA LEU A 650 5.48 28.53 -2.53
C LEU A 650 6.32 29.80 -2.55
N PHE A 651 6.88 30.17 -3.70
CA PHE A 651 7.57 31.43 -3.86
C PHE A 651 7.49 31.96 -5.29
N TYR A 652 7.66 33.27 -5.44
CA TYR A 652 7.65 33.94 -6.75
C TYR A 652 8.53 35.18 -6.74
N TRP A 653 8.89 35.66 -7.93
CA TRP A 653 9.57 36.94 -8.10
C TRP A 653 8.58 38.01 -8.56
N ALA A 654 8.66 39.19 -7.97
CA ALA A 654 7.87 40.33 -8.42
C ALA A 654 8.52 40.96 -9.66
N ASP A 655 7.70 41.49 -10.57
CA ASP A 655 8.15 42.10 -11.84
C ASP A 655 9.11 43.30 -11.65
N ASN A 656 9.18 43.84 -10.43
CA ASN A 656 10.07 44.94 -10.05
C ASN A 656 11.38 44.41 -9.43
N GLU A 657 12.39 44.11 -10.25
CA GLU A 657 13.86 44.08 -9.98
C GLU A 657 14.40 43.51 -8.65
N LYS A 658 13.56 42.91 -7.79
CA LYS A 658 13.97 42.29 -6.53
C LYS A 658 14.61 40.95 -6.85
N ILE A 659 15.90 40.85 -6.51
CA ILE A 659 16.67 39.61 -6.65
C ILE A 659 16.10 38.52 -5.73
N ASP A 660 15.56 38.91 -4.57
CA ASP A 660 15.04 37.98 -3.57
C ASP A 660 13.57 37.56 -3.82
N PRO A 661 13.28 36.24 -3.79
CA PRO A 661 11.92 35.72 -3.97
C PRO A 661 11.04 36.01 -2.74
N ILE A 662 9.75 36.24 -2.99
CA ILE A 662 8.73 36.38 -1.95
C ILE A 662 8.20 34.98 -1.61
N VAL A 663 8.32 34.59 -0.34
CA VAL A 663 7.89 33.27 0.16
C VAL A 663 6.46 33.34 0.70
N LEU A 664 5.64 32.39 0.27
CA LEU A 664 4.24 32.20 0.66
C LEU A 664 4.14 30.90 1.49
N PRO A 665 4.10 30.98 2.82
CA PRO A 665 4.01 29.81 3.68
C PRO A 665 2.63 29.14 3.57
N LYS A 666 2.54 27.90 4.06
CA LYS A 666 1.25 27.23 4.25
C LYS A 666 0.44 27.93 5.36
N VAL A 667 -0.81 28.33 5.09
CA VAL A 667 -1.65 29.10 6.03
C VAL A 667 -3.11 28.62 6.14
N GLY A 668 -3.44 27.44 5.62
CA GLY A 668 -4.80 26.87 5.74
C GLY A 668 -4.98 25.48 5.10
N GLY A 669 -6.22 24.97 5.18
CA GLY A 669 -6.70 23.72 4.59
C GLY A 669 -6.73 22.51 5.54
N SER A 670 -7.46 21.46 5.15
CA SER A 670 -7.51 20.14 5.81
C SER A 670 -6.19 19.38 5.61
N GLY A 671 -5.16 19.69 6.39
CA GLY A 671 -3.92 18.89 6.53
C GLY A 671 -2.99 18.83 5.29
N ALA A 672 -3.50 18.43 4.12
CA ALA A 672 -2.75 18.21 2.89
C ALA A 672 -2.02 19.47 2.41
N ALA A 673 -0.69 19.42 2.45
CA ALA A 673 0.22 20.43 1.90
C ALA A 673 0.70 20.04 0.50
N LEU A 674 0.92 18.75 0.27
CA LEU A 674 1.48 18.20 -0.96
C LEU A 674 0.60 17.06 -1.46
N PHE A 675 0.55 16.86 -2.78
CA PHE A 675 -0.07 15.71 -3.41
C PHE A 675 0.95 15.05 -4.34
N ASP A 676 1.22 13.77 -4.12
CA ASP A 676 2.24 12.98 -4.84
C ASP A 676 1.55 11.94 -5.73
N TYR A 677 0.95 12.42 -6.82
CA TYR A 677 0.27 11.56 -7.78
C TYR A 677 1.24 11.04 -8.83
N ALA A 678 1.37 9.72 -8.97
CA ALA A 678 2.25 9.06 -9.94
C ALA A 678 1.98 9.46 -11.41
N ARG A 679 0.75 9.92 -11.69
CA ARG A 679 0.30 10.38 -13.01
C ARG A 679 0.21 11.91 -13.13
N GLY A 680 0.51 12.66 -12.08
CA GLY A 680 0.53 14.13 -12.07
C GLY A 680 1.95 14.67 -11.95
N GLY A 681 2.16 15.92 -12.33
CA GLY A 681 3.38 16.63 -11.94
C GLY A 681 3.30 17.12 -10.49
N PRO A 682 4.16 18.08 -10.10
CA PRO A 682 4.23 18.56 -8.72
C PRO A 682 2.97 19.34 -8.32
N GLN A 683 2.38 18.98 -7.17
CA GLN A 683 1.13 19.56 -6.66
C GLN A 683 1.23 19.97 -5.19
N PHE A 684 0.90 21.24 -4.94
CA PHE A 684 0.97 21.90 -3.64
C PHE A 684 -0.42 22.36 -3.21
N GLY A 685 -1.00 21.63 -2.26
CA GLY A 685 -2.36 21.84 -1.78
C GLY A 685 -3.42 21.52 -2.84
N ALA A 686 -4.69 21.48 -2.43
CA ALA A 686 -5.79 21.09 -3.33
C ALA A 686 -5.91 21.97 -4.60
N ASP A 687 -5.58 23.26 -4.49
CA ASP A 687 -5.58 24.20 -5.61
C ASP A 687 -4.42 25.22 -5.52
N GLY A 688 -3.44 25.04 -4.62
CA GLY A 688 -2.40 26.05 -4.35
C GLY A 688 -1.48 26.30 -5.55
N LEU A 689 -0.78 25.26 -5.98
CA LEU A 689 -0.02 25.22 -7.24
C LEU A 689 -0.09 23.80 -7.79
N LEU A 690 -0.59 23.64 -9.01
CA LEU A 690 -0.71 22.36 -9.70
C LEU A 690 0.01 22.46 -11.04
N ILE A 691 1.08 21.70 -11.23
CA ILE A 691 1.82 21.62 -12.50
C ILE A 691 1.55 20.27 -13.13
N GLY A 692 1.00 20.25 -14.35
CA GLY A 692 0.61 19.03 -15.05
C GLY A 692 -0.30 18.11 -14.23
N PRO A 693 -1.48 18.58 -13.77
CA PRO A 693 -2.42 17.71 -13.06
C PRO A 693 -2.87 16.53 -13.95
N PRO A 694 -3.18 15.37 -13.37
CA PRO A 694 -3.63 14.21 -14.13
C PRO A 694 -4.98 14.51 -14.81
N LEU A 695 -5.18 13.96 -16.01
CA LEU A 695 -6.39 14.21 -16.80
C LEU A 695 -7.63 13.50 -16.24
N ALA A 696 -7.43 12.51 -15.36
CA ALA A 696 -8.49 11.81 -14.64
C ALA A 696 -8.24 11.89 -13.12
N PRO A 697 -9.30 12.04 -12.30
CA PRO A 697 -9.17 12.06 -10.86
C PRO A 697 -8.63 10.72 -10.35
N VAL A 698 -7.47 10.76 -9.67
CA VAL A 698 -6.76 9.58 -9.15
C VAL A 698 -7.43 9.02 -7.88
N MET A 699 -8.29 9.82 -7.23
CA MET A 699 -9.02 9.41 -6.03
C MET A 699 -10.27 8.57 -6.38
N GLY A 700 -10.13 7.24 -6.41
CA GLY A 700 -11.24 6.30 -6.23
C GLY A 700 -12.02 5.83 -7.48
N GLY A 701 -11.49 6.02 -8.70
CA GLY A 701 -12.08 5.47 -9.93
C GLY A 701 -11.32 4.25 -10.47
N PHE A 702 -12.02 3.18 -10.81
CA PHE A 702 -11.47 2.06 -11.59
C PHE A 702 -10.96 2.58 -12.95
N ALA A 703 -9.65 2.76 -13.10
CA ALA A 703 -9.03 2.97 -14.40
C ALA A 703 -8.68 1.60 -15.01
N GLY A 704 -9.31 1.27 -16.13
CA GLY A 704 -9.07 0.03 -16.87
C GLY A 704 -7.65 -0.08 -17.47
N PRO A 705 -7.32 -1.24 -18.09
CA PRO A 705 -5.94 -1.62 -18.43
C PRO A 705 -5.26 -0.74 -19.50
N ASP A 706 -6.02 0.09 -20.24
CA ASP A 706 -5.54 0.74 -21.47
C ASP A 706 -5.49 2.28 -21.40
N THR A 707 -4.98 2.87 -20.32
CA THR A 707 -5.00 4.34 -20.16
C THR A 707 -3.63 5.00 -20.00
N ASN A 708 -2.88 5.11 -21.11
CA ASN A 708 -1.90 6.19 -21.28
C ASN A 708 -2.58 7.58 -21.37
N SER A 709 -3.92 7.64 -21.38
CA SER A 709 -4.76 8.83 -21.49
C SER A 709 -4.95 9.64 -20.20
N GLY A 710 -4.27 9.27 -19.10
CA GLY A 710 -4.42 9.93 -17.79
C GLY A 710 -3.21 10.72 -17.28
N VAL A 711 -2.07 10.68 -17.97
CA VAL A 711 -0.80 11.30 -17.52
C VAL A 711 -0.84 12.82 -17.74
N GLY A 712 -0.51 13.59 -16.71
CA GLY A 712 -0.47 15.04 -16.75
C GLY A 712 0.69 15.59 -17.59
N ASP A 713 0.42 16.69 -18.31
CA ASP A 713 1.40 17.43 -19.10
C ASP A 713 1.88 18.68 -18.35
N LEU A 714 3.16 18.74 -18.00
CA LEU A 714 3.79 19.83 -17.23
C LEU A 714 3.82 21.16 -18.00
N ARG A 715 3.38 21.22 -19.26
CA ARG A 715 3.17 22.47 -20.01
C ARG A 715 2.03 23.34 -19.46
N GLN A 716 1.15 22.79 -18.63
CA GLN A 716 0.03 23.53 -18.05
C GLN A 716 0.16 23.58 -16.53
N ALA A 717 -0.05 24.76 -15.95
CA ALA A 717 -0.20 24.91 -14.51
C ALA A 717 -1.40 25.74 -14.11
N LYS A 718 -1.89 25.49 -12.89
CA LYS A 718 -3.00 26.20 -12.25
C LYS A 718 -2.59 26.60 -10.83
N SER A 719 -3.00 27.78 -10.37
CA SER A 719 -2.73 28.23 -9.01
C SER A 719 -3.88 29.08 -8.46
N ARG A 720 -4.27 28.77 -7.21
CA ARG A 720 -5.24 29.50 -6.39
C ARG A 720 -4.78 29.57 -4.93
N LEU A 721 -4.35 30.75 -4.52
CA LEU A 721 -3.84 31.07 -3.20
C LEU A 721 -4.95 31.49 -2.23
N GLY A 722 -4.71 31.34 -0.93
CA GLY A 722 -5.62 31.73 0.15
C GLY A 722 -6.37 30.58 0.83
N LEU A 723 -6.41 29.39 0.23
CA LEU A 723 -6.95 28.17 0.86
C LEU A 723 -5.84 27.38 1.55
N SER A 724 -4.87 26.90 0.76
CA SER A 724 -3.76 26.06 1.26
C SER A 724 -2.51 26.87 1.59
N TYR A 725 -2.20 27.88 0.78
CA TYR A 725 -0.99 28.71 0.87
C TYR A 725 -1.34 30.19 0.96
N ALA A 726 -0.42 30.99 1.53
CA ALA A 726 -0.65 32.41 1.76
C ALA A 726 -0.96 33.16 0.46
N LYS A 727 -1.88 34.12 0.54
CA LYS A 727 -2.11 35.06 -0.56
C LYS A 727 -0.88 35.93 -0.76
N ARG A 728 -0.70 36.39 -1.99
CA ARG A 728 0.38 37.35 -2.30
C ARG A 728 0.16 38.65 -1.52
N PRO A 729 1.23 39.36 -1.14
CA PRO A 729 1.14 40.66 -0.46
C PRO A 729 0.40 41.74 -1.27
N ASP A 730 0.33 41.59 -2.59
CA ASP A 730 -0.43 42.47 -3.51
C ASP A 730 -1.94 42.17 -3.54
N GLY A 731 -2.41 41.19 -2.77
CA GLY A 731 -3.82 40.79 -2.69
C GLY A 731 -4.27 39.85 -3.81
N LYS A 732 -3.39 39.48 -4.75
CA LYS A 732 -3.75 38.58 -5.86
C LYS A 732 -3.91 37.13 -5.37
N GLU A 733 -4.84 36.41 -5.99
CA GLU A 733 -5.21 35.05 -5.63
C GLU A 733 -4.49 33.96 -6.44
N SER A 734 -3.53 34.30 -7.31
CA SER A 734 -2.75 33.30 -8.04
C SER A 734 -1.26 33.60 -8.02
N LEU A 735 -0.45 32.54 -8.06
CA LEU A 735 1.01 32.66 -8.19
C LEU A 735 1.38 33.37 -9.52
N PHE A 736 0.55 33.23 -10.56
CA PHE A 736 0.75 33.83 -11.89
C PHE A 736 0.18 35.26 -12.01
N GLY A 737 -0.24 35.88 -10.91
CA GLY A 737 -0.81 37.22 -10.91
C GLY A 737 -2.33 37.18 -11.06
N ASP A 738 -2.86 37.81 -12.11
CA ASP A 738 -4.32 37.93 -12.32
C ASP A 738 -4.91 36.66 -12.97
N GLU A 739 -4.08 35.87 -13.65
CA GLU A 739 -4.48 34.62 -14.27
C GLU A 739 -4.36 33.44 -13.28
N SER A 740 -5.35 32.55 -13.28
CA SER A 740 -5.32 31.33 -12.44
C SER A 740 -4.65 30.13 -13.12
N LYS A 741 -4.37 30.23 -14.42
CA LYS A 741 -3.73 29.20 -15.24
C LYS A 741 -2.61 29.83 -16.06
N ALA A 742 -1.52 29.10 -16.26
CA ALA A 742 -0.40 29.55 -17.07
C ALA A 742 0.15 28.40 -17.92
N THR A 743 0.70 28.76 -19.08
CA THR A 743 1.48 27.84 -19.93
C THR A 743 2.93 27.91 -19.51
N ILE A 744 3.53 26.75 -19.22
CA ILE A 744 4.90 26.64 -18.75
C ILE A 744 5.84 26.38 -19.93
N GLU A 745 6.90 27.19 -19.99
CA GLU A 745 8.00 27.05 -20.93
C GLU A 745 9.07 26.09 -20.42
N GLU A 746 9.36 26.11 -19.11
CA GLU A 746 10.38 25.26 -18.50
C GLU A 746 10.04 24.93 -17.04
N VAL A 747 10.33 23.69 -16.63
CA VAL A 747 10.31 23.25 -15.23
C VAL A 747 11.65 22.63 -14.90
N VAL A 748 12.30 23.13 -13.86
CA VAL A 748 13.55 22.58 -13.34
C VAL A 748 13.40 22.21 -11.87
N VAL A 749 14.01 21.09 -11.47
CA VAL A 749 13.98 20.58 -10.10
C VAL A 749 15.38 20.39 -9.60
N PHE A 750 15.64 20.90 -8.40
CA PHE A 750 16.93 20.81 -7.72
C PHE A 750 16.80 20.00 -6.44
N CYS A 751 17.72 19.06 -6.23
CA CYS A 751 17.82 18.28 -5.01
C CYS A 751 19.29 18.18 -4.58
N SER A 752 19.52 17.73 -3.34
CA SER A 752 20.87 17.47 -2.85
C SER A 752 21.31 16.05 -3.22
N PRO A 753 22.38 15.86 -4.02
CA PRO A 753 22.88 14.52 -4.35
C PRO A 753 23.27 13.71 -3.12
N GLN A 754 23.73 14.38 -2.06
CA GLN A 754 24.08 13.75 -0.78
C GLN A 754 22.86 13.18 -0.06
N ILE A 755 21.71 13.86 -0.14
CA ILE A 755 20.46 13.34 0.42
C ILE A 755 19.90 12.26 -0.51
N ALA A 756 19.94 12.49 -1.82
CA ALA A 756 19.46 11.52 -2.81
C ALA A 756 20.21 10.18 -2.74
N SER A 757 21.47 10.15 -2.28
CA SER A 757 22.21 8.89 -2.06
C SER A 757 21.83 8.13 -0.78
N LEU A 758 21.02 8.73 0.10
CA LEU A 758 20.51 8.07 1.32
C LEU A 758 19.21 7.30 1.06
N TYR A 759 18.56 7.59 -0.06
CA TYR A 759 17.41 6.85 -0.60
C TYR A 759 17.91 5.81 -1.61
#